data_AF-E4YA64-F1
#
_entry.id   AF-E4YA64-F1
#
_cell.length_a   1.000
_cell.length_b   1.000
_cell.length_c   1.000
_cell.angle_alpha   90.00
_cell.angle_beta   90.00
_cell.angle_gamma   90.00
#
_symmetry.space_group_name_H-M   'P 1'
#
loop_
_entity.id
_entity.type
_entity.pdbx_description
1 polymer ?
#
loop_
_entity_poly.entity_id
_entity_poly.type
_entity_poly.pdbx_seq_one_letter_code
_entity_poly.pdbx_strand_id
1 'polypeptide(L)'
;MELFKDVIRATRRAKKINDLAVKISSILKYEELKVHKLAAFHWRYDLQDWNDDRKDENLKMKLLAIRKNPKVLVDFIQGALEERNISRMVMFSPPSDNAFLEELRGRMKNTKIYTEKEIIELFKGDLDKIDADSEISLLEQEICLLSDFFLYSHPSSWSSNVCIERVISGNDDHLFNINFKEEDVQTASLPECEYNSPLLIGSVKEKMNLTNTVSREEVLENRGLGLAKGGCFKPKNCRSQQKVAIIIPYKDREENLLTMLFYLHPMLQRQEIHYCIFVVEQFDDGRFNKGLVMNSGFLEIQKSFGKFDCFVFHDVDMVPEDDRNIYLCQDKPVHLSPFIDKYQYLAHYGTDWGGVTMIKPDQYLEANGYSNMFWGWGYEDSDMEFRLKEKELAPVWPVNEESACYSMIEHDHPWRFQNDVNDIGSSGKITAKDKLRLAKKERSSWDGIHNTEYKFDHIFEDELFTKIYVDVRAFEAEELQIVIDEKVLEISQKIGNCSFKTFEQTFLDPHFFIRIQKYKEFYDEKTARSKCIEVGQICAGIVRLRNAGGKDWMMREKAVLLTPDDFRFKDSVPDFLQSQVKICEGQMFNVFPLLSSVKNSSYKSRMRLKFHHAIETSLIYRDVVVFEGKPTGITHEYPLKLKPENTKKDFLFSFETENFDLPKYSGWYIVRAMISDRFEQIWYEWSFQFHVDDESTSSTSKRLGYLEVIDEMLEKYKDQKLDVKWSSEEKLEVRKAYSHGGDLV
;
A
#
# COMPACT_ATOMS: atom_id res chain seq x y z
N MET A 1 6.59 -8.11 -50.75
CA MET A 1 5.59 -8.03 -49.66
C MET A 1 4.24 -7.55 -50.18
N GLU A 2 4.13 -6.39 -50.86
CA GLU A 2 2.84 -5.97 -51.44
C GLU A 2 2.26 -6.95 -52.47
N LEU A 3 3.08 -7.48 -53.39
CA LEU A 3 2.64 -8.54 -54.31
C LEU A 3 2.03 -9.76 -53.59
N PHE A 4 2.57 -10.14 -52.43
CA PHE A 4 2.06 -11.25 -51.64
C PHE A 4 0.71 -10.91 -50.99
N LYS A 5 0.54 -9.68 -50.52
CA LYS A 5 -0.77 -9.18 -50.04
C LYS A 5 -1.81 -9.17 -51.16
N ASP A 6 -1.43 -8.75 -52.36
CA ASP A 6 -2.32 -8.70 -53.50
C ASP A 6 -2.73 -10.09 -53.98
N VAL A 7 -1.81 -11.06 -53.97
CA VAL A 7 -2.14 -12.47 -54.23
C VAL A 7 -3.16 -12.97 -53.22
N ILE A 8 -2.94 -12.76 -51.91
CA ILE A 8 -3.86 -13.23 -50.87
C ILE A 8 -5.25 -12.56 -50.98
N ARG A 9 -5.30 -11.27 -51.31
CA ARG A 9 -6.56 -10.56 -51.59
C ARG A 9 -7.27 -11.11 -52.82
N ALA A 10 -6.53 -11.52 -53.85
CA ALA A 10 -7.06 -12.08 -55.10
C ALA A 10 -7.49 -13.55 -54.98
N THR A 11 -6.93 -14.30 -54.02
CA THR A 11 -7.24 -15.72 -53.79
C THR A 11 -8.19 -15.94 -52.60
N ARG A 12 -9.10 -15.01 -52.34
CA ARG A 12 -10.14 -15.19 -51.31
C ARG A 12 -10.99 -16.43 -51.60
N ARG A 13 -11.51 -17.04 -50.53
CA ARG A 13 -12.36 -18.24 -50.60
C ARG A 13 -13.60 -17.97 -51.46
N ALA A 14 -14.14 -19.04 -52.05
CA ALA A 14 -15.28 -18.94 -52.94
C ALA A 14 -16.45 -18.19 -52.27
N LYS A 15 -17.14 -17.33 -53.05
CA LYS A 15 -18.22 -16.47 -52.53
C LYS A 15 -19.27 -17.24 -51.72
N LYS A 16 -19.64 -18.44 -52.16
CA LYS A 16 -20.58 -19.32 -51.43
C LYS A 16 -20.13 -19.67 -50.00
N ILE A 17 -18.82 -19.84 -49.79
CA ILE A 17 -18.22 -20.15 -48.48
C ILE A 17 -18.18 -18.90 -47.62
N ASN A 18 -17.79 -17.76 -48.21
CA ASN A 18 -17.79 -16.48 -47.52
C ASN A 18 -19.20 -16.07 -47.05
N ASP A 19 -20.19 -16.12 -47.94
CA ASP A 19 -21.59 -15.79 -47.61
C ASP A 19 -22.12 -16.68 -46.48
N LEU A 20 -21.76 -17.98 -46.49
CA LEU A 20 -22.14 -18.92 -45.44
C LEU A 20 -21.41 -18.63 -44.11
N ALA A 21 -20.11 -18.35 -44.14
CA ALA A 21 -19.33 -18.01 -42.95
C ALA A 21 -19.83 -16.72 -42.29
N VAL A 22 -20.20 -15.72 -43.09
CA VAL A 22 -20.82 -14.46 -42.63
C VAL A 22 -22.15 -14.75 -41.96
N LYS A 23 -23.00 -15.60 -42.57
CA LYS A 23 -24.29 -16.01 -42.00
C LYS A 23 -24.10 -16.68 -40.64
N ILE A 24 -23.22 -17.68 -40.55
CA ILE A 24 -22.93 -18.42 -39.31
C ILE A 24 -22.40 -17.46 -38.25
N SER A 25 -21.36 -16.69 -38.57
CA SER A 25 -20.71 -15.77 -37.62
C SER A 25 -21.69 -14.72 -37.10
N SER A 26 -22.58 -14.20 -37.97
CA SER A 26 -23.60 -13.23 -37.57
C SER A 26 -24.61 -13.84 -36.60
N ILE A 27 -25.12 -15.05 -36.88
CA ILE A 27 -26.07 -15.71 -35.98
C ILE A 27 -25.44 -16.01 -34.62
N LEU A 28 -24.17 -16.39 -34.58
CA LEU A 28 -23.45 -16.64 -33.32
C LEU A 28 -23.19 -15.36 -32.53
N LYS A 29 -22.95 -14.22 -33.21
CA LYS A 29 -22.71 -12.91 -32.58
C LYS A 29 -24.01 -12.22 -32.14
N TYR A 30 -25.13 -12.49 -32.81
CA TYR A 30 -26.41 -11.80 -32.58
C TYR A 30 -27.50 -12.81 -32.20
N GLU A 31 -27.61 -13.12 -30.91
CA GLU A 31 -28.60 -14.04 -30.33
C GLU A 31 -29.44 -13.25 -29.29
N GLU A 32 -30.77 -13.40 -29.29
CA GLU A 32 -31.68 -12.79 -28.31
C GLU A 32 -31.53 -11.26 -28.12
N LEU A 33 -31.30 -10.50 -29.20
CA LEU A 33 -31.06 -9.04 -29.18
C LEU A 33 -29.79 -8.61 -28.42
N LYS A 34 -28.90 -9.55 -28.06
CA LYS A 34 -27.59 -9.27 -27.45
C LYS A 34 -26.48 -9.40 -28.49
N VAL A 35 -25.47 -8.54 -28.35
CA VAL A 35 -24.24 -8.58 -29.15
C VAL A 35 -23.17 -9.30 -28.37
N HIS A 36 -22.66 -10.39 -28.93
CA HIS A 36 -21.64 -11.23 -28.33
C HIS A 36 -20.31 -11.13 -29.09
N LYS A 37 -19.20 -11.05 -28.37
CA LYS A 37 -17.87 -11.27 -28.96
C LYS A 37 -17.63 -12.76 -29.16
N LEU A 38 -17.24 -13.12 -30.37
CA LEU A 38 -16.98 -14.48 -30.85
C LEU A 38 -15.48 -14.75 -30.95
N ALA A 39 -14.99 -15.71 -30.18
CA ALA A 39 -13.70 -16.33 -30.45
C ALA A 39 -13.86 -17.54 -31.38
N ALA A 40 -12.86 -17.78 -32.21
CA ALA A 40 -12.68 -19.05 -32.91
C ALA A 40 -11.39 -19.70 -32.41
N PHE A 41 -11.45 -20.99 -32.12
CA PHE A 41 -10.31 -21.76 -31.66
C PHE A 41 -10.08 -22.93 -32.61
N HIS A 42 -8.91 -22.97 -33.23
CA HIS A 42 -8.48 -24.11 -34.01
C HIS A 42 -7.49 -24.97 -33.23
N TRP A 43 -7.88 -26.23 -33.02
CA TRP A 43 -7.15 -27.24 -32.26
C TRP A 43 -7.16 -28.55 -33.05
N ARG A 44 -6.36 -28.73 -34.10
CA ARG A 44 -6.28 -30.03 -34.80
C ARG A 44 -4.95 -30.73 -34.56
N TYR A 45 -4.83 -31.32 -33.37
CA TYR A 45 -3.72 -32.21 -33.03
C TYR A 45 -4.23 -33.63 -32.83
N ASP A 46 -4.64 -34.29 -33.92
CA ASP A 46 -4.86 -35.72 -33.91
C ASP A 46 -3.50 -36.45 -33.91
N LEU A 47 -3.38 -37.52 -33.13
CA LEU A 47 -2.19 -38.39 -33.12
C LEU A 47 -1.97 -39.05 -34.49
N GLN A 48 -3.03 -39.22 -35.28
CA GLN A 48 -2.96 -39.77 -36.63
C GLN A 48 -2.28 -38.83 -37.64
N ASP A 49 -2.47 -37.50 -37.50
CA ASP A 49 -1.81 -36.48 -38.34
C ASP A 49 -0.30 -36.35 -38.10
N TRP A 50 0.19 -36.96 -37.01
CA TRP A 50 1.58 -36.91 -36.54
C TRP A 50 2.36 -38.21 -36.77
N ASN A 51 1.75 -39.23 -37.38
CA ASN A 51 2.41 -40.50 -37.73
C ASN A 51 3.20 -40.46 -39.06
N ASP A 52 3.39 -39.29 -39.68
CA ASP A 52 4.33 -39.10 -40.79
C ASP A 52 5.74 -38.81 -40.21
N ASP A 53 6.74 -39.63 -40.55
CA ASP A 53 8.11 -39.72 -40.00
C ASP A 53 8.98 -38.44 -40.12
N ARG A 54 8.37 -37.27 -40.36
CA ARG A 54 9.05 -36.01 -40.73
C ARG A 54 8.82 -34.84 -39.77
N LYS A 55 8.33 -35.06 -38.53
CA LYS A 55 8.03 -33.95 -37.60
C LYS A 55 8.64 -34.12 -36.20
N ASP A 56 8.92 -32.96 -35.59
CA ASP A 56 9.60 -32.71 -34.31
C ASP A 56 9.03 -33.53 -33.13
N GLU A 57 9.84 -34.47 -32.61
CA GLU A 57 9.50 -35.36 -31.49
C GLU A 57 9.20 -34.59 -30.19
N ASN A 58 9.81 -33.41 -30.00
CA ASN A 58 9.55 -32.56 -28.82
C ASN A 58 8.11 -32.02 -28.84
N LEU A 59 7.65 -31.58 -30.00
CA LEU A 59 6.28 -31.07 -30.15
C LEU A 59 5.23 -32.18 -29.98
N LYS A 60 5.51 -33.40 -30.46
CA LYS A 60 4.66 -34.58 -30.22
C LYS A 60 4.50 -34.90 -28.73
N MET A 61 5.59 -34.84 -27.96
CA MET A 61 5.55 -35.03 -26.51
C MET A 61 4.76 -33.94 -25.78
N LYS A 62 4.87 -32.66 -26.21
CA LYS A 62 4.07 -31.55 -25.68
C LYS A 62 2.56 -31.79 -25.88
N LEU A 63 2.16 -32.24 -27.06
CA LEU A 63 0.76 -32.54 -27.39
C LEU A 63 0.19 -33.70 -26.56
N LEU A 64 0.98 -34.77 -26.37
CA LEU A 64 0.62 -35.89 -25.51
C LEU A 64 0.44 -35.47 -24.05
N ALA A 65 1.28 -34.56 -23.55
CA ALA A 65 1.18 -34.06 -22.18
C ALA A 65 -0.06 -33.18 -21.96
N ILE A 66 -0.39 -32.32 -22.92
CA ILE A 66 -1.63 -31.50 -22.88
C ILE A 66 -2.87 -32.39 -22.86
N ARG A 67 -2.90 -33.45 -23.67
CA ARG A 67 -4.00 -34.44 -23.65
C ARG A 67 -4.09 -35.21 -22.34
N LYS A 68 -2.97 -35.43 -21.63
CA LYS A 68 -2.96 -36.05 -20.30
C LYS A 68 -3.44 -35.10 -19.19
N ASN A 69 -3.28 -33.78 -19.37
CA ASN A 69 -3.69 -32.78 -18.38
C ASN A 69 -4.37 -31.57 -19.05
N PRO A 70 -5.66 -31.70 -19.45
CA PRO A 70 -6.38 -30.65 -20.17
C PRO A 70 -6.55 -29.35 -19.38
N LYS A 71 -6.49 -29.41 -18.04
CA LYS A 71 -6.71 -28.26 -17.14
C LYS A 71 -5.79 -27.08 -17.43
N VAL A 72 -4.51 -27.34 -17.68
CA VAL A 72 -3.51 -26.29 -17.93
C VAL A 72 -3.81 -25.52 -19.22
N LEU A 73 -4.25 -26.21 -20.27
CA LEU A 73 -4.67 -25.57 -21.51
C LEU A 73 -5.97 -24.78 -21.31
N VAL A 74 -6.91 -25.33 -20.52
CA VAL A 74 -8.17 -24.67 -20.18
C VAL A 74 -7.93 -23.37 -19.40
N ASP A 75 -7.04 -23.37 -18.41
CA ASP A 75 -6.69 -22.16 -17.64
C ASP A 75 -6.10 -21.06 -18.53
N PHE A 76 -5.21 -21.45 -19.46
CA PHE A 76 -4.61 -20.51 -20.42
C PHE A 76 -5.64 -19.92 -21.39
N ILE A 77 -6.54 -20.75 -21.92
CA ILE A 77 -7.65 -20.29 -22.78
C ILE A 77 -8.60 -19.38 -21.98
N GLN A 78 -8.95 -19.77 -20.75
CA GLN A 78 -9.84 -18.98 -19.88
C GLN A 78 -9.28 -17.56 -19.67
N GLY A 79 -7.99 -17.45 -19.29
CA GLY A 79 -7.34 -16.15 -19.11
C GLY A 79 -7.41 -15.28 -20.37
N ALA A 80 -7.13 -15.87 -21.53
CA ALA A 80 -7.16 -15.15 -22.81
C ALA A 80 -8.58 -14.64 -23.17
N LEU A 81 -9.63 -15.40 -22.84
CA LEU A 81 -11.01 -15.06 -23.15
C LEU A 81 -11.61 -14.05 -22.17
N GLU A 82 -11.32 -14.17 -20.86
CA GLU A 82 -11.82 -13.28 -19.80
C GLU A 82 -11.32 -11.85 -20.00
N GLU A 83 -10.01 -11.67 -20.26
CA GLU A 83 -9.40 -10.36 -20.52
C GLU A 83 -10.10 -9.59 -21.67
N ARG A 84 -10.77 -10.31 -22.57
CA ARG A 84 -11.30 -9.76 -23.82
C ARG A 84 -12.83 -9.71 -23.84
N ASN A 85 -13.49 -10.10 -22.75
CA ASN A 85 -14.95 -10.20 -22.63
C ASN A 85 -15.57 -11.07 -23.74
N ILE A 86 -14.94 -12.21 -24.05
CA ILE A 86 -15.50 -13.18 -25.00
C ILE A 86 -16.66 -13.94 -24.33
N SER A 87 -17.78 -14.09 -25.03
CA SER A 87 -18.98 -14.77 -24.51
C SER A 87 -19.50 -15.88 -25.43
N ARG A 88 -18.89 -16.04 -26.61
CA ARG A 88 -19.16 -17.08 -27.60
C ARG A 88 -17.84 -17.61 -28.12
N MET A 89 -17.72 -18.93 -28.26
CA MET A 89 -16.55 -19.55 -28.86
C MET A 89 -16.95 -20.68 -29.81
N VAL A 90 -16.36 -20.71 -31.00
CA VAL A 90 -16.41 -21.87 -31.90
C VAL A 90 -15.10 -22.62 -31.79
N MET A 91 -15.16 -23.92 -31.59
CA MET A 91 -14.00 -24.78 -31.47
C MET A 91 -13.98 -25.83 -32.57
N PHE A 92 -12.90 -25.81 -33.36
CA PHE A 92 -12.59 -26.77 -34.40
C PHE A 92 -11.54 -27.75 -33.84
N SER A 93 -12.01 -28.85 -33.24
CA SER A 93 -11.19 -29.88 -32.56
C SER A 93 -11.43 -31.28 -33.13
N PRO A 94 -10.52 -32.26 -32.96
CA PRO A 94 -10.75 -33.61 -33.44
C PRO A 94 -11.90 -34.23 -32.66
N PRO A 95 -12.72 -35.11 -33.28
CA PRO A 95 -13.85 -35.76 -32.61
C PRO A 95 -13.48 -36.61 -31.39
N SER A 96 -12.19 -36.93 -31.22
CA SER A 96 -11.66 -37.74 -30.12
C SER A 96 -11.39 -36.98 -28.81
N ASP A 97 -11.38 -35.64 -28.80
CA ASP A 97 -10.97 -34.82 -27.64
C ASP A 97 -12.14 -34.44 -26.69
N ASN A 98 -13.04 -35.39 -26.42
CA ASN A 98 -14.21 -35.16 -25.56
C ASN A 98 -13.84 -34.74 -24.12
N ALA A 99 -12.75 -35.30 -23.56
CA ALA A 99 -12.30 -34.98 -22.20
C ALA A 99 -11.85 -33.52 -22.05
N PHE A 100 -11.19 -32.97 -23.07
CA PHE A 100 -10.79 -31.57 -23.10
C PHE A 100 -12.01 -30.65 -23.21
N LEU A 101 -12.98 -31.03 -24.04
CA LEU A 101 -14.25 -30.32 -24.21
C LEU A 101 -15.08 -30.23 -22.93
N GLU A 102 -15.18 -31.34 -22.19
CA GLU A 102 -15.88 -31.42 -20.90
C GLU A 102 -15.23 -30.48 -19.86
N GLU A 103 -13.90 -30.52 -19.72
CA GLU A 103 -13.17 -29.64 -18.79
C GLU A 103 -13.36 -28.15 -19.16
N LEU A 104 -13.22 -27.83 -20.46
CA LEU A 104 -13.36 -26.48 -20.99
C LEU A 104 -14.77 -25.91 -20.74
N ARG A 105 -15.82 -26.73 -20.95
CA ARG A 105 -17.21 -26.36 -20.64
C ARG A 105 -17.48 -26.26 -19.14
N GLY A 106 -16.90 -27.16 -18.34
CA GLY A 106 -17.05 -27.15 -16.89
C GLY A 106 -16.48 -25.89 -16.25
N ARG A 107 -15.36 -25.39 -16.77
CA ARG A 107 -14.68 -24.19 -16.30
C ARG A 107 -15.34 -22.91 -16.81
N MET A 108 -15.69 -22.84 -18.09
CA MET A 108 -16.18 -21.61 -18.73
C MET A 108 -17.71 -21.52 -18.77
N LYS A 109 -18.35 -21.52 -17.61
CA LYS A 109 -19.83 -21.52 -17.50
C LYS A 109 -20.52 -20.31 -18.15
N ASN A 110 -19.81 -19.18 -18.27
CA ASN A 110 -20.33 -17.94 -18.84
C ASN A 110 -20.07 -17.79 -20.36
N THR A 111 -19.36 -18.73 -20.96
CA THR A 111 -19.01 -18.72 -22.39
C THR A 111 -19.69 -19.89 -23.08
N LYS A 112 -20.54 -19.60 -24.08
CA LYS A 112 -21.20 -20.67 -24.85
C LYS A 112 -20.25 -21.19 -25.94
N ILE A 113 -19.93 -22.48 -25.88
CA ILE A 113 -18.95 -23.14 -26.75
C ILE A 113 -19.65 -24.05 -27.76
N TYR A 114 -19.44 -23.76 -29.05
CA TYR A 114 -19.93 -24.53 -30.18
C TYR A 114 -18.81 -25.39 -30.76
N THR A 115 -19.06 -26.67 -30.94
CA THR A 115 -18.18 -27.60 -31.66
C THR A 115 -18.49 -27.61 -33.14
N GLU A 116 -17.56 -28.12 -33.96
CA GLU A 116 -17.77 -28.36 -35.38
C GLU A 116 -19.08 -29.13 -35.64
N LYS A 117 -19.33 -30.21 -34.88
CA LYS A 117 -20.54 -31.02 -35.00
C LYS A 117 -21.82 -30.23 -34.71
N GLU A 118 -21.81 -29.39 -33.69
CA GLU A 118 -22.97 -28.55 -33.33
C GLU A 118 -23.22 -27.46 -34.38
N ILE A 119 -22.17 -26.88 -34.97
CA ILE A 119 -22.32 -25.96 -36.11
C ILE A 119 -22.90 -26.69 -37.32
N ILE A 120 -22.41 -27.90 -37.62
CA ILE A 120 -22.94 -28.71 -38.73
C ILE A 120 -24.43 -29.02 -38.53
N GLU A 121 -24.82 -29.38 -37.31
CA GLU A 121 -26.21 -29.68 -36.98
C GLU A 121 -27.11 -28.45 -37.04
N LEU A 122 -26.67 -27.31 -36.51
CA LEU A 122 -27.39 -26.04 -36.54
C LEU A 122 -27.62 -25.52 -37.97
N PHE A 123 -26.67 -25.77 -38.88
CA PHE A 123 -26.67 -25.23 -40.24
C PHE A 123 -26.83 -26.30 -41.33
N LYS A 124 -27.30 -27.50 -40.98
CA LYS A 124 -27.37 -28.67 -41.87
C LYS A 124 -27.98 -28.37 -43.24
N GLY A 125 -29.13 -27.69 -43.29
CA GLY A 125 -29.81 -27.37 -44.54
C GLY A 125 -29.09 -26.35 -45.44
N ASP A 126 -28.16 -25.56 -44.89
CA ASP A 126 -27.27 -24.70 -45.67
C ASP A 126 -25.99 -25.42 -46.09
N LEU A 127 -25.52 -26.35 -45.26
CA LEU A 127 -24.30 -27.15 -45.49
C LEU A 127 -24.49 -28.30 -46.47
N ASP A 128 -25.71 -28.82 -46.65
CA ASP A 128 -26.05 -29.79 -47.70
C ASP A 128 -25.78 -29.28 -49.13
N LYS A 129 -25.45 -27.97 -49.28
CA LYS A 129 -25.16 -27.29 -50.55
C LYS A 129 -23.66 -27.16 -50.86
N ILE A 130 -22.79 -27.66 -49.99
CA ILE A 130 -21.33 -27.64 -50.16
C ILE A 130 -20.75 -29.06 -50.09
N ASP A 131 -19.59 -29.28 -50.69
CA ASP A 131 -18.90 -30.57 -50.70
C ASP A 131 -18.27 -30.88 -49.33
N ALA A 132 -18.47 -32.12 -48.84
CA ALA A 132 -18.39 -32.44 -47.41
C ALA A 132 -16.99 -32.31 -46.79
N ASP A 133 -15.91 -32.64 -47.51
CA ASP A 133 -14.58 -32.69 -46.89
C ASP A 133 -13.72 -31.46 -47.19
N SER A 134 -13.73 -30.96 -48.43
CA SER A 134 -12.84 -29.86 -48.84
C SER A 134 -13.41 -28.47 -48.55
N GLU A 135 -14.74 -28.31 -48.64
CA GLU A 135 -15.38 -27.00 -48.49
C GLU A 135 -15.71 -26.67 -47.03
N ILE A 136 -15.91 -27.69 -46.17
CA ILE A 136 -16.05 -27.49 -44.72
C ILE A 136 -14.77 -26.90 -44.14
N SER A 137 -13.59 -27.42 -44.48
CA SER A 137 -12.33 -26.85 -43.96
C SER A 137 -12.10 -25.40 -44.41
N LEU A 138 -12.55 -25.04 -45.62
CA LEU A 138 -12.51 -23.66 -46.09
C LEU A 138 -13.51 -22.77 -45.32
N LEU A 139 -14.68 -23.29 -44.98
CA LEU A 139 -15.68 -22.61 -44.16
C LEU A 139 -15.16 -22.35 -42.75
N GLU A 140 -14.52 -23.33 -42.11
CA GLU A 140 -13.89 -23.20 -40.79
C GLU A 140 -12.86 -22.06 -40.78
N GLN A 141 -11.97 -22.02 -41.79
CA GLN A 141 -10.97 -20.95 -41.92
C GLN A 141 -11.60 -19.57 -42.06
N GLU A 142 -12.70 -19.48 -42.82
CA GLU A 142 -13.40 -18.22 -43.02
C GLU A 142 -14.11 -17.76 -41.73
N ILE A 143 -14.66 -18.67 -40.94
CA ILE A 143 -15.20 -18.36 -39.60
C ILE A 143 -14.07 -17.87 -38.68
N CYS A 144 -12.90 -18.53 -38.70
CA CYS A 144 -11.72 -18.10 -37.96
C CYS A 144 -11.17 -16.75 -38.42
N LEU A 145 -11.39 -16.35 -39.68
CA LEU A 145 -11.03 -15.03 -40.18
C LEU A 145 -12.03 -13.95 -39.72
N LEU A 146 -13.31 -14.29 -39.61
CA LEU A 146 -14.41 -13.38 -39.24
C LEU A 146 -14.65 -13.25 -37.72
N SER A 147 -14.08 -14.15 -36.91
CA SER A 147 -14.18 -14.09 -35.45
C SER A 147 -13.54 -12.80 -34.90
N ASP A 148 -14.00 -12.33 -33.75
CA ASP A 148 -13.41 -11.17 -33.07
C ASP A 148 -12.05 -11.52 -32.45
N PHE A 149 -11.82 -12.81 -32.19
CA PHE A 149 -10.56 -13.31 -31.66
C PHE A 149 -10.24 -14.69 -32.25
N PHE A 150 -8.98 -14.95 -32.59
CA PHE A 150 -8.54 -16.23 -33.13
C PHE A 150 -7.46 -16.85 -32.25
N LEU A 151 -7.83 -17.93 -31.56
CA LEU A 151 -6.91 -18.78 -30.84
C LEU A 151 -6.39 -19.86 -31.80
N TYR A 152 -5.08 -20.01 -31.85
CA TYR A 152 -4.45 -20.96 -32.75
C TYR A 152 -3.23 -21.61 -32.14
N SER A 153 -2.88 -22.77 -32.69
CA SER A 153 -1.70 -23.50 -32.32
C SER A 153 -0.68 -23.54 -33.47
N HIS A 154 0.57 -23.17 -33.17
CA HIS A 154 1.70 -23.29 -34.10
C HIS A 154 2.27 -24.72 -33.99
N PRO A 155 2.58 -25.46 -35.08
CA PRO A 155 2.90 -25.05 -36.44
C PRO A 155 1.84 -25.45 -37.49
N SER A 156 0.54 -25.41 -37.17
CA SER A 156 -0.48 -25.74 -38.17
C SER A 156 -0.37 -24.81 -39.38
N SER A 157 -0.12 -25.38 -40.57
CA SER A 157 -0.07 -24.62 -41.83
C SER A 157 -1.41 -23.96 -42.14
N TRP A 158 -2.50 -24.63 -41.77
CA TRP A 158 -3.86 -24.12 -41.83
C TRP A 158 -4.04 -22.87 -40.96
N SER A 159 -3.63 -22.93 -39.68
CA SER A 159 -3.70 -21.78 -38.77
C SER A 159 -2.82 -20.64 -39.28
N SER A 160 -1.63 -20.97 -39.79
CA SER A 160 -0.68 -20.00 -40.31
C SER A 160 -1.26 -19.21 -41.47
N ASN A 161 -2.01 -19.86 -42.37
CA ASN A 161 -2.68 -19.18 -43.48
C ASN A 161 -3.71 -18.16 -42.97
N VAL A 162 -4.56 -18.54 -42.00
CA VAL A 162 -5.56 -17.63 -41.41
C VAL A 162 -4.88 -16.46 -40.67
N CYS A 163 -3.79 -16.72 -39.94
CA CYS A 163 -3.02 -15.66 -39.27
C CYS A 163 -2.48 -14.63 -40.27
N ILE A 164 -1.89 -15.11 -41.38
CA ILE A 164 -1.40 -14.23 -42.45
C ILE A 164 -2.55 -13.41 -43.05
N GLU A 165 -3.71 -14.03 -43.32
CA GLU A 165 -4.88 -13.32 -43.84
C GLU A 165 -5.41 -12.25 -42.87
N ARG A 166 -5.42 -12.53 -41.56
CA ARG A 166 -5.84 -11.57 -40.52
C ARG A 166 -4.87 -10.39 -40.42
N VAL A 167 -3.56 -10.64 -40.45
CA VAL A 167 -2.52 -9.59 -40.49
C VAL A 167 -2.70 -8.70 -41.71
N ILE A 168 -2.96 -9.27 -42.89
CA ILE A 168 -3.18 -8.49 -44.13
C ILE A 168 -4.47 -7.67 -44.07
N SER A 169 -5.46 -8.14 -43.32
CA SER A 169 -6.75 -7.47 -43.12
C SER A 169 -6.72 -6.43 -41.98
N GLY A 170 -5.59 -6.27 -41.28
CA GLY A 170 -5.42 -5.31 -40.18
C GLY A 170 -5.98 -5.77 -38.82
N ASN A 171 -6.11 -7.08 -38.61
CA ASN A 171 -6.65 -7.70 -37.40
C ASN A 171 -5.58 -8.50 -36.62
N ASP A 172 -4.37 -7.96 -36.48
CA ASP A 172 -3.21 -8.63 -35.88
C ASP A 172 -3.21 -8.64 -34.34
N ASP A 173 -3.86 -7.67 -33.70
CA ASP A 173 -4.13 -7.56 -32.26
C ASP A 173 -5.15 -8.59 -31.73
N HIS A 174 -5.81 -9.31 -32.64
CA HIS A 174 -6.83 -10.32 -32.35
C HIS A 174 -6.34 -11.77 -32.51
N LEU A 175 -5.02 -11.97 -32.54
CA LEU A 175 -4.36 -13.27 -32.66
C LEU A 175 -3.78 -13.72 -31.31
N PHE A 176 -4.04 -14.98 -30.94
CA PHE A 176 -3.47 -15.57 -29.72
C PHE A 176 -2.90 -16.95 -29.98
N ASN A 177 -1.57 -17.03 -29.85
CA ASN A 177 -0.83 -18.26 -30.06
C ASN A 177 -0.76 -19.07 -28.76
N ILE A 178 -1.27 -20.30 -28.83
CA ILE A 178 -1.12 -21.29 -27.76
C ILE A 178 0.24 -21.98 -27.92
N ASN A 179 1.31 -21.23 -27.68
CA ASN A 179 2.67 -21.76 -27.63
C ASN A 179 3.06 -22.03 -26.18
N PHE A 180 2.99 -23.30 -25.78
CA PHE A 180 3.47 -23.76 -24.48
C PHE A 180 4.99 -23.63 -24.37
N LYS A 181 5.49 -23.04 -23.28
CA LYS A 181 6.90 -23.17 -22.94
C LYS A 181 7.15 -24.59 -22.40
N GLU A 182 8.33 -25.13 -22.66
CA GLU A 182 8.70 -26.49 -22.25
C GLU A 182 8.62 -26.68 -20.72
N GLU A 183 8.88 -25.60 -19.98
CA GLU A 183 8.76 -25.50 -18.53
C GLU A 183 7.31 -25.66 -18.01
N ASP A 184 6.31 -25.16 -18.75
CA ASP A 184 4.90 -25.25 -18.36
C ASP A 184 4.39 -26.70 -18.41
N VAL A 185 4.86 -27.45 -19.42
CA VAL A 185 4.51 -28.86 -19.63
C VAL A 185 5.18 -29.77 -18.59
N GLN A 186 6.45 -29.51 -18.26
CA GLN A 186 7.14 -30.25 -17.19
C GLN A 186 6.46 -30.01 -15.84
N THR A 187 6.13 -28.75 -15.51
CA THR A 187 5.42 -28.43 -14.27
C THR A 187 4.03 -29.08 -14.20
N ALA A 188 3.31 -29.12 -15.31
CA ALA A 188 1.97 -29.73 -15.41
C ALA A 188 1.96 -31.25 -15.23
N SER A 189 3.10 -31.90 -15.40
CA SER A 189 3.28 -33.35 -15.20
C SER A 189 3.66 -33.73 -13.77
N LEU A 190 4.03 -32.76 -12.94
CA LEU A 190 4.37 -32.98 -11.53
C LEU A 190 3.09 -33.21 -10.71
N PRO A 191 3.15 -34.06 -9.66
CA PRO A 191 2.05 -34.16 -8.69
C PRO A 191 1.83 -32.81 -8.00
N GLU A 192 0.61 -32.57 -7.55
CA GLU A 192 0.32 -31.40 -6.71
C GLU A 192 1.03 -31.54 -5.35
N CYS A 193 1.56 -30.43 -4.82
CA CYS A 193 2.20 -30.44 -3.51
C CYS A 193 1.17 -30.73 -2.41
N GLU A 194 1.58 -31.51 -1.40
CA GLU A 194 0.76 -31.77 -0.22
C GLU A 194 0.60 -30.49 0.62
N TYR A 195 -0.57 -30.29 1.23
CA TYR A 195 -0.82 -29.11 2.08
C TYR A 195 0.15 -29.05 3.27
N ASN A 196 0.36 -30.18 3.93
CA ASN A 196 1.41 -30.36 4.93
C ASN A 196 2.59 -31.05 4.24
N SER A 197 3.56 -30.27 3.77
CA SER A 197 4.74 -30.83 3.09
C SER A 197 5.49 -31.82 4.00
N PRO A 198 6.05 -32.91 3.44
CA PRO A 198 6.93 -33.80 4.19
C PRO A 198 8.26 -33.15 4.63
N LEU A 199 8.57 -31.94 4.14
CA LEU A 199 9.78 -31.19 4.50
C LEU A 199 9.64 -30.35 5.78
N LEU A 200 8.42 -30.23 6.33
CA LEU A 200 8.16 -29.47 7.54
C LEU A 200 8.88 -30.08 8.75
N ILE A 201 9.47 -29.22 9.58
CA ILE A 201 10.22 -29.63 10.79
C ILE A 201 9.53 -29.24 12.10
N GLY A 202 8.40 -28.52 12.01
CA GLY A 202 7.62 -28.05 13.15
C GLY A 202 8.21 -26.79 13.78
N SER A 203 8.09 -26.69 15.10
CA SER A 203 8.50 -25.49 15.83
C SER A 203 10.00 -25.24 15.74
N VAL A 204 10.34 -24.00 15.42
CA VAL A 204 11.71 -23.48 15.31
C VAL A 204 12.03 -22.40 16.36
N LYS A 205 11.07 -22.06 17.24
CA LYS A 205 11.19 -21.02 18.26
C LYS A 205 12.50 -21.08 19.06
N GLU A 206 12.87 -22.25 19.58
CA GLU A 206 14.07 -22.41 20.42
C GLU A 206 15.38 -22.14 19.65
N LYS A 207 15.35 -22.19 18.32
CA LYS A 207 16.50 -21.94 17.45
C LYS A 207 16.59 -20.47 17.00
N MET A 208 15.56 -19.67 17.27
CA MET A 208 15.54 -18.27 16.89
C MET A 208 16.39 -17.43 17.84
N ASN A 209 17.17 -16.54 17.25
CA ASN A 209 17.85 -15.47 17.96
C ASN A 209 17.46 -14.13 17.32
N LEU A 210 16.43 -13.49 17.88
CA LEU A 210 15.90 -12.22 17.37
C LEU A 210 16.60 -10.99 17.98
N THR A 211 17.48 -11.19 18.96
CA THR A 211 18.24 -10.11 19.60
C THR A 211 19.51 -9.73 18.85
N ASN A 212 19.98 -10.60 17.96
CA ASN A 212 21.18 -10.35 17.15
C ASN A 212 20.80 -9.72 15.82
N THR A 213 21.57 -8.71 15.41
CA THR A 213 21.48 -8.14 14.06
C THR A 213 21.92 -9.19 13.04
N VAL A 214 21.06 -9.45 12.05
CA VAL A 214 21.38 -10.35 10.92
C VAL A 214 21.95 -9.53 9.77
N SER A 215 23.14 -9.88 9.31
CA SER A 215 23.76 -9.25 8.14
C SER A 215 23.13 -9.75 6.84
N ARG A 216 23.22 -8.94 5.78
CA ARG A 216 22.70 -9.31 4.46
C ARG A 216 23.37 -10.56 3.91
N GLU A 217 24.67 -10.74 4.16
CA GLU A 217 25.44 -11.91 3.77
C GLU A 217 24.89 -13.18 4.42
N GLU A 218 24.56 -13.14 5.72
CA GLU A 218 23.92 -14.25 6.43
C GLU A 218 22.55 -14.61 5.84
N VAL A 219 21.74 -13.61 5.47
CA VAL A 219 20.46 -13.87 4.79
C VAL A 219 20.69 -14.56 3.45
N LEU A 220 21.66 -14.08 2.66
CA LEU A 220 21.99 -14.70 1.39
C LEU A 220 22.44 -16.15 1.58
N GLU A 221 23.36 -16.42 2.50
CA GLU A 221 23.82 -17.78 2.78
C GLU A 221 22.68 -18.71 3.24
N ASN A 222 21.74 -18.19 4.05
CA ASN A 222 20.63 -18.95 4.58
C ASN A 222 19.38 -19.01 3.69
N ARG A 223 19.31 -18.25 2.58
CA ARG A 223 18.08 -18.09 1.76
C ARG A 223 17.50 -19.37 1.17
N GLY A 224 18.20 -20.50 1.26
CA GLY A 224 17.80 -21.77 0.68
C GLY A 224 18.11 -21.89 -0.82
N LEU A 225 18.01 -23.10 -1.35
CA LEU A 225 18.38 -23.40 -2.74
C LEU A 225 17.21 -23.14 -3.69
N GLY A 226 17.49 -22.40 -4.77
CA GLY A 226 16.52 -22.20 -5.85
C GLY A 226 15.61 -20.98 -5.71
N LEU A 227 15.92 -20.05 -4.78
CA LEU A 227 15.35 -18.71 -4.80
C LEU A 227 15.81 -17.97 -6.05
N ALA A 228 14.86 -17.53 -6.88
CA ALA A 228 15.09 -16.74 -8.07
C ALA A 228 15.14 -15.25 -7.72
N LYS A 229 15.75 -14.48 -8.63
CA LYS A 229 15.76 -13.01 -8.56
C LYS A 229 14.33 -12.48 -8.40
N GLY A 230 14.19 -11.41 -7.61
CA GLY A 230 12.92 -10.84 -7.17
C GLY A 230 12.36 -11.51 -5.92
N GLY A 231 13.11 -12.43 -5.27
CA GLY A 231 12.67 -13.14 -4.08
C GLY A 231 11.54 -14.13 -4.33
N CYS A 232 11.54 -14.74 -5.51
CA CYS A 232 10.52 -15.70 -5.93
C CYS A 232 11.05 -17.13 -5.84
N PHE A 233 10.23 -18.05 -5.33
CA PHE A 233 10.55 -19.47 -5.27
C PHE A 233 9.40 -20.30 -5.83
N LYS A 234 9.74 -21.38 -6.53
CA LYS A 234 8.80 -22.38 -7.03
C LYS A 234 9.36 -23.78 -6.76
N PRO A 235 8.58 -24.71 -6.17
CA PRO A 235 9.01 -26.09 -5.97
C PRO A 235 9.35 -26.78 -7.29
N LYS A 236 10.36 -27.64 -7.28
CA LYS A 236 10.82 -28.38 -8.48
C LYS A 236 10.19 -29.77 -8.62
N ASN A 237 9.77 -30.37 -7.51
CA ASN A 237 9.34 -31.77 -7.46
C ASN A 237 7.82 -31.94 -7.47
N CYS A 238 7.08 -30.85 -7.22
CA CYS A 238 5.63 -30.83 -7.19
C CYS A 238 5.12 -29.49 -7.72
N ARG A 239 3.84 -29.44 -8.09
CA ARG A 239 3.13 -28.23 -8.49
C ARG A 239 2.43 -27.63 -7.27
N SER A 240 2.83 -26.43 -6.86
CA SER A 240 2.17 -25.73 -5.75
C SER A 240 0.70 -25.46 -6.05
N GLN A 241 -0.13 -25.50 -5.01
CA GLN A 241 -1.59 -25.33 -5.10
C GLN A 241 -1.99 -23.88 -5.47
N GLN A 242 -1.19 -22.91 -5.05
CA GLN A 242 -1.45 -21.48 -5.22
C GLN A 242 -0.14 -20.73 -5.47
N LYS A 243 -0.22 -19.64 -6.23
CA LYS A 243 0.83 -18.62 -6.32
C LYS A 243 0.57 -17.51 -5.30
N VAL A 244 1.51 -17.30 -4.39
CA VAL A 244 1.36 -16.45 -3.20
C VAL A 244 2.19 -15.17 -3.34
N ALA A 245 1.56 -14.00 -3.19
CA ALA A 245 2.24 -12.71 -3.08
C ALA A 245 2.31 -12.33 -1.60
N ILE A 246 3.53 -12.17 -1.07
CA ILE A 246 3.76 -11.72 0.30
C ILE A 246 4.10 -10.24 0.25
N ILE A 247 3.17 -9.39 0.69
CA ILE A 247 3.29 -7.93 0.72
C ILE A 247 3.78 -7.51 2.11
N ILE A 248 4.94 -6.87 2.14
CA ILE A 248 5.53 -6.28 3.34
C ILE A 248 5.42 -4.76 3.22
N PRO A 249 4.52 -4.10 3.98
CA PRO A 249 4.48 -2.65 4.03
C PRO A 249 5.74 -2.15 4.76
N TYR A 250 6.47 -1.20 4.17
CA TYR A 250 7.83 -0.91 4.59
C TYR A 250 8.15 0.59 4.64
N LYS A 251 8.91 1.00 5.67
CA LYS A 251 9.54 2.32 5.80
C LYS A 251 10.64 2.28 6.86
N ASP A 252 11.90 2.51 6.48
CA ASP A 252 13.06 2.64 7.40
C ASP A 252 13.26 1.47 8.41
N ARG A 253 13.17 0.21 7.97
CA ARG A 253 13.23 -1.01 8.83
C ARG A 253 14.17 -2.09 8.32
N GLU A 254 15.36 -1.72 7.84
CA GLU A 254 16.27 -2.66 7.15
C GLU A 254 16.71 -3.84 8.03
N GLU A 255 17.07 -3.60 9.29
CA GLU A 255 17.46 -4.66 10.22
C GLU A 255 16.33 -5.67 10.48
N ASN A 256 15.09 -5.20 10.64
CA ASN A 256 13.92 -6.07 10.79
C ASN A 256 13.68 -6.90 9.52
N LEU A 257 13.77 -6.27 8.35
CA LEU A 257 13.58 -6.94 7.07
C LEU A 257 14.60 -8.07 6.87
N LEU A 258 15.88 -7.82 7.15
CA LEU A 258 16.92 -8.85 7.02
C LEU A 258 16.68 -10.03 7.97
N THR A 259 16.38 -9.74 9.24
CA THR A 259 16.05 -10.78 10.23
C THR A 259 14.82 -11.58 9.82
N MET A 260 13.75 -10.94 9.34
CA MET A 260 12.55 -11.63 8.87
C MET A 260 12.84 -12.53 7.66
N LEU A 261 13.55 -12.02 6.64
CA LEU A 261 13.91 -12.78 5.44
C LEU A 261 14.78 -14.00 5.75
N PHE A 262 15.68 -13.87 6.74
CA PHE A 262 16.52 -14.97 7.21
C PHE A 262 15.71 -16.18 7.66
N TYR A 263 14.62 -15.98 8.41
CA TYR A 263 13.77 -17.07 8.89
C TYR A 263 12.68 -17.47 7.89
N LEU A 264 12.12 -16.49 7.18
CA LEU A 264 10.94 -16.69 6.34
C LEU A 264 11.27 -17.48 5.05
N HIS A 265 12.37 -17.17 4.36
CA HIS A 265 12.71 -17.86 3.11
C HIS A 265 12.83 -19.39 3.26
N PRO A 266 13.64 -19.91 4.20
CA PRO A 266 13.74 -21.35 4.40
C PRO A 266 12.43 -21.99 4.83
N MET A 267 11.63 -21.30 5.64
CA MET A 267 10.33 -21.80 6.09
C MET A 267 9.38 -22.01 4.92
N LEU A 268 9.19 -20.96 4.08
CA LEU A 268 8.27 -21.03 2.94
C LEU A 268 8.73 -22.06 1.90
N GLN A 269 10.03 -22.27 1.74
CA GLN A 269 10.55 -23.33 0.86
C GLN A 269 10.22 -24.73 1.38
N ARG A 270 10.28 -24.96 2.70
CA ARG A 270 9.84 -26.23 3.31
C ARG A 270 8.34 -26.45 3.22
N GLN A 271 7.54 -25.39 3.10
CA GLN A 271 6.10 -25.51 2.82
C GLN A 271 5.81 -25.89 1.36
N GLU A 272 6.82 -25.92 0.47
CA GLU A 272 6.67 -26.21 -0.95
C GLU A 272 5.61 -25.33 -1.64
N ILE A 273 5.58 -24.04 -1.30
CA ILE A 273 4.67 -23.07 -1.92
C ILE A 273 5.37 -22.27 -3.04
N HIS A 274 4.61 -21.87 -4.05
CA HIS A 274 5.09 -20.89 -5.04
C HIS A 274 4.85 -19.49 -4.49
N TYR A 275 5.89 -18.81 -4.04
CA TYR A 275 5.78 -17.47 -3.45
C TYR A 275 6.71 -16.45 -4.08
N CYS A 276 6.36 -15.18 -3.94
CA CYS A 276 7.24 -14.04 -4.17
C CYS A 276 7.09 -13.03 -3.02
N ILE A 277 8.22 -12.46 -2.58
CA ILE A 277 8.23 -11.43 -1.53
C ILE A 277 8.31 -10.04 -2.16
N PHE A 278 7.34 -9.19 -1.82
CA PHE A 278 7.24 -7.81 -2.27
C PHE A 278 7.35 -6.85 -1.08
N VAL A 279 8.44 -6.07 -1.05
CA VAL A 279 8.66 -5.01 -0.07
C VAL A 279 8.11 -3.71 -0.67
N VAL A 280 7.00 -3.20 -0.14
CA VAL A 280 6.36 -1.98 -0.65
C VAL A 280 6.77 -0.81 0.24
N GLU A 281 7.70 0.00 -0.27
CA GLU A 281 8.30 1.10 0.48
C GLU A 281 7.57 2.41 0.23
N GLN A 282 7.09 3.01 1.33
CA GLN A 282 6.71 4.40 1.36
C GLN A 282 7.98 5.26 1.46
N PHE A 283 8.42 5.82 0.34
CA PHE A 283 9.71 6.53 0.26
C PHE A 283 9.62 8.04 0.53
N ASP A 284 8.41 8.57 0.73
CA ASP A 284 8.24 9.94 1.18
C ASP A 284 8.64 10.15 2.66
N ASP A 285 8.69 11.40 3.08
CA ASP A 285 9.04 11.83 4.43
C ASP A 285 7.83 11.91 5.40
N GLY A 286 6.63 11.52 4.94
CA GLY A 286 5.36 11.57 5.65
C GLY A 286 5.21 10.61 6.82
N ARG A 287 4.07 10.69 7.53
CA ARG A 287 3.69 9.62 8.46
C ARG A 287 3.46 8.33 7.66
N PHE A 288 3.83 7.19 8.24
CA PHE A 288 3.60 5.91 7.57
C PHE A 288 2.10 5.61 7.45
N ASN A 289 1.64 5.19 6.27
CA ASN A 289 0.25 4.80 6.03
C ASN A 289 0.20 3.34 5.56
N LYS A 290 0.15 2.42 6.54
CA LYS A 290 0.21 0.98 6.29
C LYS A 290 -0.88 0.49 5.33
N GLY A 291 -2.13 0.94 5.52
CA GLY A 291 -3.26 0.55 4.67
C GLY A 291 -3.12 0.97 3.22
N LEU A 292 -2.74 2.24 2.97
CA LEU A 292 -2.54 2.77 1.62
C LEU A 292 -1.34 2.09 0.93
N VAL A 293 -0.24 1.84 1.67
CA VAL A 293 0.93 1.09 1.17
C VAL A 293 0.54 -0.34 0.77
N MET A 294 -0.25 -1.04 1.58
CA MET A 294 -0.75 -2.38 1.26
C MET A 294 -1.65 -2.38 0.01
N ASN A 295 -2.59 -1.44 -0.09
CA ASN A 295 -3.43 -1.26 -1.28
C ASN A 295 -2.58 -1.01 -2.53
N SER A 296 -1.60 -0.10 -2.45
CA SER A 296 -0.70 0.24 -3.55
C SER A 296 0.11 -0.99 -3.99
N GLY A 297 0.61 -1.77 -3.03
CA GLY A 297 1.28 -3.04 -3.27
C GLY A 297 0.42 -4.03 -4.05
N PHE A 298 -0.82 -4.26 -3.58
CA PHE A 298 -1.76 -5.15 -4.25
C PHE A 298 -1.98 -4.74 -5.71
N LEU A 299 -2.23 -3.45 -5.96
CA LEU A 299 -2.48 -2.91 -7.30
C LEU A 299 -1.27 -3.06 -8.23
N GLU A 300 -0.07 -2.67 -7.79
CA GLU A 300 1.14 -2.77 -8.63
C GLU A 300 1.57 -4.21 -8.86
N ILE A 301 1.35 -5.12 -7.91
CA ILE A 301 1.65 -6.55 -8.09
C ILE A 301 0.75 -7.16 -9.16
N GLN A 302 -0.56 -6.92 -9.10
CA GLN A 302 -1.50 -7.43 -10.10
C GLN A 302 -1.19 -6.89 -11.51
N LYS A 303 -0.77 -5.63 -11.59
CA LYS A 303 -0.44 -4.95 -12.84
C LYS A 303 0.88 -5.43 -13.45
N SER A 304 1.92 -5.64 -12.62
CA SER A 304 3.31 -5.83 -13.11
C SER A 304 3.79 -7.28 -13.09
N PHE A 305 3.22 -8.16 -12.24
CA PHE A 305 3.73 -9.52 -12.00
C PHE A 305 2.72 -10.64 -12.32
N GLY A 306 1.59 -10.27 -12.91
CA GLY A 306 0.50 -11.16 -13.29
C GLY A 306 -0.39 -11.57 -12.11
N LYS A 307 -1.27 -12.54 -12.35
CA LYS A 307 -2.23 -13.01 -11.33
C LYS A 307 -1.52 -13.80 -10.24
N PHE A 308 -1.92 -13.54 -9.00
CA PHE A 308 -1.62 -14.31 -7.80
C PHE A 308 -2.93 -14.83 -7.23
N ASP A 309 -2.90 -16.04 -6.68
CA ASP A 309 -4.08 -16.71 -6.13
C ASP A 309 -4.31 -16.35 -4.66
N CYS A 310 -3.25 -15.94 -3.98
CA CYS A 310 -3.25 -15.60 -2.56
C CYS A 310 -2.38 -14.38 -2.27
N PHE A 311 -2.87 -13.48 -1.43
CA PHE A 311 -2.12 -12.35 -0.91
C PHE A 311 -1.92 -12.52 0.59
N VAL A 312 -0.68 -12.40 1.04
CA VAL A 312 -0.31 -12.37 2.46
C VAL A 312 0.17 -10.96 2.78
N PHE A 313 -0.49 -10.28 3.70
CA PHE A 313 -0.01 -9.02 4.25
C PHE A 313 0.79 -9.32 5.52
N HIS A 314 2.04 -8.89 5.56
CA HIS A 314 2.99 -9.34 6.56
C HIS A 314 3.78 -8.16 7.15
N ASP A 315 3.55 -7.84 8.42
CA ASP A 315 4.34 -6.84 9.14
C ASP A 315 5.82 -7.25 9.20
N VAL A 316 6.74 -6.31 8.95
CA VAL A 316 8.19 -6.59 8.77
C VAL A 316 8.90 -7.08 10.04
N ASP A 317 8.28 -6.89 11.20
CA ASP A 317 8.78 -7.24 12.52
C ASP A 317 8.24 -8.59 13.04
N MET A 318 7.48 -9.33 12.24
CA MET A 318 6.87 -10.59 12.65
C MET A 318 7.68 -11.79 12.15
N VAL A 319 7.91 -12.81 12.99
CA VAL A 319 8.58 -14.05 12.58
C VAL A 319 7.77 -15.27 13.03
N PRO A 320 7.36 -16.18 12.13
CA PRO A 320 6.57 -17.38 12.46
C PRO A 320 7.40 -18.43 13.23
N GLU A 321 6.90 -18.89 14.37
CA GLU A 321 7.60 -19.82 15.28
C GLU A 321 7.54 -21.30 14.87
N ASP A 322 6.69 -21.65 13.89
CA ASP A 322 6.45 -23.02 13.47
C ASP A 322 6.14 -23.08 11.96
N ASP A 323 6.87 -23.93 11.24
CA ASP A 323 6.72 -24.01 9.79
C ASP A 323 5.45 -24.74 9.33
N ARG A 324 4.71 -25.35 10.26
CA ARG A 324 3.37 -25.90 10.02
C ARG A 324 2.30 -24.82 9.93
N ASN A 325 2.61 -23.55 10.21
CA ASN A 325 1.71 -22.43 9.90
C ASN A 325 1.77 -22.08 8.41
N ILE A 326 0.92 -22.73 7.60
CA ILE A 326 1.03 -22.74 6.14
C ILE A 326 0.57 -21.42 5.49
N TYR A 327 1.38 -20.88 4.57
CA TYR A 327 1.12 -19.63 3.85
C TYR A 327 0.32 -19.85 2.55
N LEU A 328 -0.83 -20.53 2.65
CA LEU A 328 -1.77 -20.76 1.55
C LEU A 328 -3.17 -20.28 1.95
N CYS A 329 -3.79 -19.47 1.10
CA CYS A 329 -5.12 -18.91 1.34
C CYS A 329 -6.18 -20.00 1.44
N GLN A 330 -7.11 -19.82 2.38
CA GLN A 330 -8.23 -20.72 2.62
C GLN A 330 -9.53 -20.14 2.03
N ASP A 331 -10.67 -20.80 2.31
CA ASP A 331 -11.98 -20.35 1.83
C ASP A 331 -12.44 -19.04 2.47
N LYS A 332 -11.94 -18.70 3.66
CA LYS A 332 -12.15 -17.42 4.31
C LYS A 332 -10.81 -16.69 4.51
N PRO A 333 -10.82 -15.36 4.67
CA PRO A 333 -9.65 -14.61 5.09
C PRO A 333 -9.12 -15.18 6.41
N VAL A 334 -7.80 -15.34 6.53
CA VAL A 334 -7.17 -15.98 7.68
C VAL A 334 -6.26 -15.00 8.41
N HIS A 335 -6.41 -14.94 9.73
CA HIS A 335 -5.47 -14.28 10.62
C HIS A 335 -4.33 -15.26 10.90
N LEU A 336 -3.18 -15.05 10.23
CA LEU A 336 -2.03 -15.96 10.29
C LEU A 336 -1.29 -15.87 11.63
N SER A 337 -1.32 -14.72 12.30
CA SER A 337 -0.62 -14.45 13.58
C SER A 337 -1.57 -14.09 14.73
N PRO A 338 -2.47 -15.00 15.15
CA PRO A 338 -3.35 -14.77 16.30
C PRO A 338 -2.57 -14.80 17.63
N PHE A 339 -1.50 -15.58 17.73
CA PHE A 339 -0.74 -15.74 18.97
C PHE A 339 0.66 -15.11 18.85
N ILE A 340 0.86 -13.96 19.50
CA ILE A 340 2.12 -13.21 19.43
C ILE A 340 2.76 -13.13 20.82
N ASP A 341 4.08 -13.33 20.89
CA ASP A 341 4.89 -13.31 22.12
C ASP A 341 4.73 -12.03 22.95
N LYS A 342 4.72 -10.86 22.31
CA LYS A 342 4.50 -9.53 22.90
C LYS A 342 3.18 -9.44 23.67
N TYR A 343 2.17 -10.19 23.23
CA TYR A 343 0.86 -10.26 23.87
C TYR A 343 0.69 -11.53 24.71
N GLN A 344 1.80 -12.18 25.09
CA GLN A 344 1.81 -13.41 25.88
C GLN A 344 1.00 -14.54 25.23
N TYR A 345 0.96 -14.56 23.89
CA TYR A 345 0.18 -15.52 23.09
C TYR A 345 -1.33 -15.50 23.40
N LEU A 346 -1.88 -14.35 23.78
CA LEU A 346 -3.33 -14.16 23.85
C LEU A 346 -3.89 -13.81 22.46
N ALA A 347 -4.89 -14.58 22.01
CA ALA A 347 -5.43 -14.54 20.65
C ALA A 347 -5.99 -13.17 20.19
N HIS A 348 -6.37 -12.32 21.13
CA HIS A 348 -7.00 -11.03 20.87
C HIS A 348 -6.20 -9.89 21.50
N TYR A 349 -5.44 -9.18 20.67
CA TYR A 349 -4.65 -8.01 21.08
C TYR A 349 -5.26 -6.68 20.59
N GLY A 350 -6.57 -6.68 20.34
CA GLY A 350 -7.35 -5.50 19.93
C GLY A 350 -8.01 -5.64 18.55
N THR A 351 -7.62 -6.66 17.78
CA THR A 351 -8.20 -6.98 16.46
C THR A 351 -8.04 -8.48 16.17
N ASP A 352 -8.95 -9.02 15.36
CA ASP A 352 -8.89 -10.36 14.76
C ASP A 352 -8.25 -10.34 13.35
N TRP A 353 -7.63 -9.21 12.96
CA TRP A 353 -7.03 -9.00 11.65
C TRP A 353 -5.84 -8.04 11.75
N GLY A 354 -4.65 -8.56 11.99
CA GLY A 354 -3.43 -7.73 12.09
C GLY A 354 -2.17 -8.58 12.18
N GLY A 355 -1.00 -7.93 12.17
CA GLY A 355 0.30 -8.60 12.13
C GLY A 355 0.55 -9.27 10.78
N VAL A 356 0.17 -10.55 10.66
CA VAL A 356 0.22 -11.33 9.44
C VAL A 356 -1.17 -11.87 9.11
N THR A 357 -1.64 -11.62 7.89
CA THR A 357 -2.97 -12.02 7.41
C THR A 357 -2.89 -12.54 5.97
N MET A 358 -3.82 -13.41 5.57
CA MET A 358 -3.92 -13.93 4.20
C MET A 358 -5.34 -13.83 3.67
N ILE A 359 -5.46 -13.46 2.40
CA ILE A 359 -6.74 -13.23 1.74
C ILE A 359 -6.66 -13.51 0.24
N LYS A 360 -7.74 -14.05 -0.32
CA LYS A 360 -7.85 -14.21 -1.76
C LYS A 360 -8.09 -12.83 -2.44
N PRO A 361 -7.63 -12.62 -3.68
CA PRO A 361 -7.75 -11.32 -4.35
C PRO A 361 -9.20 -10.83 -4.49
N ASP A 362 -10.14 -11.73 -4.77
CA ASP A 362 -11.57 -11.45 -4.88
C ASP A 362 -12.17 -10.99 -3.54
N GLN A 363 -11.82 -11.67 -2.45
CA GLN A 363 -12.24 -11.30 -1.09
C GLN A 363 -11.70 -9.92 -0.68
N TYR A 364 -10.44 -9.63 -1.03
CA TYR A 364 -9.84 -8.32 -0.76
C TYR A 364 -10.55 -7.19 -1.49
N LEU A 365 -10.86 -7.40 -2.77
CA LEU A 365 -11.61 -6.45 -3.59
C LEU A 365 -13.06 -6.29 -3.10
N GLU A 366 -13.71 -7.37 -2.69
CA GLU A 366 -15.08 -7.35 -2.15
C GLU A 366 -15.17 -6.54 -0.85
N ALA A 367 -14.15 -6.64 0.01
CA ALA A 367 -14.00 -5.85 1.22
C ALA A 367 -13.59 -4.38 0.98
N ASN A 368 -13.32 -4.03 -0.29
CA ASN A 368 -12.76 -2.74 -0.68
C ASN A 368 -11.38 -2.45 -0.04
N GLY A 369 -10.57 -3.48 0.20
CA GLY A 369 -9.22 -3.36 0.78
C GLY A 369 -9.13 -2.55 2.08
N TYR A 370 -7.90 -2.18 2.45
CA TYR A 370 -7.64 -1.36 3.63
C TYR A 370 -8.10 0.09 3.43
N SER A 371 -8.39 0.79 4.53
CA SER A 371 -8.65 2.23 4.54
C SER A 371 -7.38 3.02 4.21
N ASN A 372 -7.47 4.03 3.33
CA ASN A 372 -6.37 4.93 2.99
C ASN A 372 -6.18 6.07 4.00
N MET A 373 -7.08 6.22 4.98
CA MET A 373 -7.12 7.38 5.86
C MET A 373 -6.36 7.25 7.18
N PHE A 374 -5.81 6.07 7.52
CA PHE A 374 -5.09 5.88 8.79
C PHE A 374 -3.60 6.19 8.62
N TRP A 375 -3.18 7.35 9.12
CA TRP A 375 -1.75 7.71 9.14
C TRP A 375 -1.15 7.55 10.53
N GLY A 376 0.02 6.92 10.58
CA GLY A 376 0.65 6.47 11.81
C GLY A 376 0.06 5.15 12.32
N TRP A 377 0.49 4.73 13.52
CA TRP A 377 0.14 3.41 14.06
C TRP A 377 -1.30 3.29 14.55
N GLY A 378 -2.04 2.28 14.07
CA GLY A 378 -3.23 1.73 14.72
C GLY A 378 -4.58 2.02 14.03
N TYR A 379 -5.53 1.12 14.32
CA TYR A 379 -6.93 1.06 13.87
C TYR A 379 -7.17 0.75 12.39
N GLU A 380 -6.16 0.75 11.52
CA GLU A 380 -6.26 0.32 10.12
C GLU A 380 -6.65 -1.16 10.01
N ASP A 381 -6.04 -1.98 10.86
CA ASP A 381 -6.26 -3.42 10.99
C ASP A 381 -7.70 -3.71 11.47
N SER A 382 -8.17 -2.99 12.49
CA SER A 382 -9.55 -3.09 13.00
C SER A 382 -10.62 -2.56 12.02
N ASP A 383 -10.28 -1.57 11.18
CA ASP A 383 -11.17 -1.07 10.12
C ASP A 383 -11.31 -2.13 9.01
N MET A 384 -10.22 -2.78 8.62
CA MET A 384 -10.24 -3.89 7.67
C MET A 384 -11.02 -5.10 8.22
N GLU A 385 -10.81 -5.47 9.49
CA GLU A 385 -11.60 -6.50 10.17
C GLU A 385 -13.11 -6.22 10.09
N PHE A 386 -13.50 -4.96 10.32
CA PHE A 386 -14.89 -4.54 10.21
C PHE A 386 -15.43 -4.68 8.78
N ARG A 387 -14.66 -4.28 7.76
CA ARG A 387 -15.05 -4.41 6.34
C ARG A 387 -15.29 -5.86 5.97
N LEU A 388 -14.41 -6.76 6.41
CA LEU A 388 -14.54 -8.19 6.20
C LEU A 388 -15.80 -8.74 6.87
N LYS A 389 -16.07 -8.36 8.12
CA LYS A 389 -17.29 -8.76 8.84
C LYS A 389 -18.57 -8.27 8.15
N GLU A 390 -18.60 -7.04 7.60
CA GLU A 390 -19.75 -6.51 6.85
C GLU A 390 -20.01 -7.25 5.52
N LYS A 391 -19.01 -7.96 4.98
CA LYS A 391 -19.13 -8.79 3.77
C LYS A 391 -19.32 -10.28 4.05
N GLU A 392 -19.62 -10.65 5.30
CA GLU A 392 -19.72 -12.05 5.73
C GLU A 392 -18.41 -12.86 5.59
N LEU A 393 -17.28 -12.15 5.42
CA LEU A 393 -15.93 -12.67 5.28
C LEU A 393 -15.14 -12.58 6.60
N ALA A 394 -15.82 -12.77 7.74
CA ALA A 394 -15.18 -12.69 9.05
C ALA A 394 -13.90 -13.54 9.12
N PRO A 395 -12.77 -12.99 9.61
CA PRO A 395 -11.51 -13.70 9.69
C PRO A 395 -11.61 -15.01 10.48
N VAL A 396 -10.84 -16.00 10.06
CA VAL A 396 -10.68 -17.29 10.77
C VAL A 396 -9.23 -17.53 11.14
N TRP A 397 -8.98 -18.47 12.04
CA TRP A 397 -7.62 -18.96 12.34
C TRP A 397 -7.15 -19.97 11.29
N PRO A 398 -5.83 -20.20 11.15
CA PRO A 398 -5.32 -21.15 10.19
C PRO A 398 -5.72 -22.60 10.53
N VAL A 399 -5.70 -23.49 9.53
CA VAL A 399 -6.05 -24.92 9.72
C VAL A 399 -5.21 -25.56 10.83
N ASN A 400 -3.92 -25.24 10.89
CA ASN A 400 -2.99 -25.70 11.92
C ASN A 400 -2.88 -24.65 13.03
N GLU A 401 -3.98 -24.35 13.72
CA GLU A 401 -4.10 -23.25 14.68
C GLU A 401 -3.05 -23.31 15.80
N GLU A 402 -2.69 -24.52 16.24
CA GLU A 402 -1.70 -24.75 17.30
C GLU A 402 -0.28 -24.34 16.90
N SER A 403 -0.05 -24.14 15.60
CA SER A 403 1.22 -23.71 15.02
C SER A 403 1.25 -22.20 14.73
N ALA A 404 0.15 -21.47 14.99
CA ALA A 404 -0.03 -20.07 14.60
C ALA A 404 0.63 -19.04 15.55
N CYS A 405 1.80 -19.39 16.09
CA CYS A 405 2.59 -18.56 16.99
C CYS A 405 3.61 -17.71 16.25
N TYR A 406 3.78 -16.46 16.67
CA TYR A 406 4.77 -15.52 16.14
C TYR A 406 5.58 -14.88 17.26
N SER A 407 6.84 -14.63 16.96
CA SER A 407 7.70 -13.75 17.74
C SER A 407 7.81 -12.39 17.05
N MET A 408 7.66 -11.31 17.81
CA MET A 408 7.85 -9.95 17.32
C MET A 408 9.30 -9.51 17.55
N ILE A 409 9.99 -9.08 16.49
CA ILE A 409 11.32 -8.49 16.57
C ILE A 409 11.21 -7.19 17.36
N GLU A 410 11.90 -7.13 18.51
CA GLU A 410 11.93 -5.93 19.34
C GLU A 410 12.47 -4.76 18.55
N HIS A 411 11.76 -3.64 18.62
CA HIS A 411 12.19 -2.42 18.00
C HIS A 411 11.58 -1.24 18.75
N ASP A 412 12.33 -0.14 18.81
CA ASP A 412 11.74 1.12 19.21
C ASP A 412 10.86 1.60 18.05
N HIS A 413 9.61 1.96 18.36
CA HIS A 413 8.83 2.77 17.44
C HIS A 413 9.52 4.13 17.38
N PRO A 414 9.99 4.60 16.21
CA PRO A 414 10.56 5.92 16.13
C PRO A 414 9.52 6.91 16.65
N TRP A 415 9.90 7.75 17.61
CA TRP A 415 9.03 8.75 18.21
C TRP A 415 8.41 9.70 17.16
N ARG A 416 8.98 9.77 15.95
CA ARG A 416 8.37 10.40 14.75
C ARG A 416 6.97 9.85 14.43
N PHE A 417 6.69 8.61 14.80
CA PHE A 417 5.43 7.90 14.52
C PHE A 417 4.58 7.63 15.77
N GLN A 418 5.08 7.91 16.98
CA GLN A 418 4.27 7.88 18.21
C GLN A 418 3.68 9.28 18.47
N ASN A 419 2.47 9.56 18.03
CA ASN A 419 1.71 10.67 18.61
C ASN A 419 0.22 10.35 18.53
N ASP A 420 -0.37 10.08 19.70
CA ASP A 420 -1.79 10.33 20.00
C ASP A 420 -2.01 10.39 21.53
N VAL A 421 -1.20 9.68 22.34
CA VAL A 421 -1.45 9.55 23.79
C VAL A 421 -0.93 10.72 24.63
N ASN A 422 0.11 11.41 24.18
CA ASN A 422 0.79 12.47 24.96
C ASN A 422 0.85 13.82 24.24
N ASP A 423 -0.04 14.08 23.28
CA ASP A 423 -0.08 15.40 22.68
C ASP A 423 -0.55 16.41 23.73
N ILE A 424 0.29 17.41 23.98
CA ILE A 424 0.12 18.35 25.09
C ILE A 424 -1.14 19.16 24.82
N GLY A 425 -2.23 18.82 25.50
CA GLY A 425 -3.56 19.42 25.32
C GLY A 425 -4.69 18.45 24.95
N SER A 426 -4.39 17.16 24.73
CA SER A 426 -5.37 16.18 24.23
C SER A 426 -5.86 15.17 25.27
N SER A 427 -5.74 15.44 26.57
CA SER A 427 -6.23 14.55 27.63
C SER A 427 -7.76 14.55 27.80
N GLY A 428 -8.51 14.53 26.69
CA GLY A 428 -9.98 14.54 26.65
C GLY A 428 -10.64 14.70 25.28
N LYS A 429 -9.90 14.94 24.18
CA LYS A 429 -10.48 15.05 22.82
C LYS A 429 -10.53 13.68 22.14
N ILE A 430 -11.63 13.40 21.44
CA ILE A 430 -11.74 12.27 20.50
C ILE A 430 -10.63 12.43 19.45
N THR A 431 -9.74 11.43 19.34
CA THR A 431 -8.61 11.48 18.41
C THR A 431 -9.07 11.42 16.95
N ALA A 432 -8.21 11.81 16.00
CA ALA A 432 -8.52 11.66 14.58
C ALA A 432 -8.86 10.22 14.22
N LYS A 433 -8.11 9.25 14.79
CA LYS A 433 -8.36 7.82 14.60
C LYS A 433 -9.69 7.38 15.21
N ASP A 434 -10.10 7.91 16.36
CA ASP A 434 -11.42 7.65 16.92
C ASP A 434 -12.54 8.17 16.02
N LYS A 435 -12.38 9.36 15.42
CA LYS A 435 -13.35 9.90 14.46
C LYS A 435 -13.47 9.01 13.22
N LEU A 436 -12.35 8.55 12.67
CA LEU A 436 -12.32 7.58 11.56
C LEU A 436 -13.02 6.27 11.94
N ARG A 437 -12.73 5.74 13.14
CA ARG A 437 -13.35 4.51 13.66
C ARG A 437 -14.86 4.65 13.86
N LEU A 438 -15.33 5.81 14.33
CA LEU A 438 -16.76 6.10 14.46
C LEU A 438 -17.46 6.20 13.09
N ALA A 439 -16.74 6.65 12.06
CA ALA A 439 -17.23 6.79 10.70
C ALA A 439 -17.06 5.52 9.82
N LYS A 440 -16.44 4.44 10.33
CA LYS A 440 -16.06 3.25 9.54
C LYS A 440 -17.15 2.67 8.63
N LYS A 441 -18.42 2.66 9.07
CA LYS A 441 -19.56 2.14 8.28
C LYS A 441 -19.90 3.01 7.07
N GLU A 442 -19.77 4.33 7.22
CA GLU A 442 -19.94 5.28 6.12
C GLU A 442 -18.76 5.16 5.16
N ARG A 443 -17.54 5.20 5.71
CA ARG A 443 -16.29 5.23 4.95
C ARG A 443 -16.03 3.97 4.14
N SER A 444 -16.38 2.78 4.65
CA SER A 444 -16.05 1.50 3.98
C SER A 444 -16.55 1.39 2.54
N SER A 445 -17.59 2.16 2.19
CA SER A 445 -18.16 2.22 0.83
C SER A 445 -17.37 3.08 -0.17
N TRP A 446 -16.63 4.09 0.29
CA TRP A 446 -15.99 5.08 -0.58
C TRP A 446 -14.49 5.26 -0.32
N ASP A 447 -13.97 4.90 0.85
CA ASP A 447 -12.53 4.89 1.13
C ASP A 447 -12.02 3.45 1.09
N GLY A 448 -11.06 3.14 0.23
CA GLY A 448 -10.44 1.83 0.16
C GLY A 448 -9.59 1.60 -1.09
N ILE A 449 -9.50 0.37 -1.57
CA ILE A 449 -8.65 0.04 -2.72
C ILE A 449 -9.07 0.76 -4.01
N HIS A 450 -10.38 0.97 -4.23
CA HIS A 450 -10.88 1.52 -5.49
C HIS A 450 -10.53 3.00 -5.72
N ASN A 451 -10.23 3.74 -4.66
CA ASN A 451 -9.82 5.14 -4.70
C ASN A 451 -8.42 5.34 -4.09
N THR A 452 -7.61 4.29 -4.07
CA THR A 452 -6.22 4.39 -3.62
C THR A 452 -5.41 5.18 -4.66
N GLU A 453 -5.00 6.38 -4.27
CA GLU A 453 -4.18 7.27 -5.09
C GLU A 453 -2.74 7.34 -4.54
N TYR A 454 -1.76 7.22 -5.43
CA TYR A 454 -0.33 7.27 -5.11
C TYR A 454 0.47 7.54 -6.38
N LYS A 455 1.70 8.02 -6.21
CA LYS A 455 2.67 8.13 -7.30
C LYS A 455 3.62 6.94 -7.25
N PHE A 456 3.51 6.07 -8.26
CA PHE A 456 4.51 5.05 -8.53
C PHE A 456 5.84 5.71 -8.92
N ASP A 457 6.94 5.25 -8.34
CA ASP A 457 8.29 5.71 -8.68
C ASP A 457 9.04 4.67 -9.52
N HIS A 458 9.42 3.53 -8.93
CA HIS A 458 10.07 2.43 -9.63
C HIS A 458 9.97 1.09 -8.89
N ILE A 459 10.39 0.03 -9.58
CA ILE A 459 10.55 -1.33 -9.04
C ILE A 459 12.03 -1.70 -9.07
N PHE A 460 12.51 -2.30 -7.98
CA PHE A 460 13.85 -2.85 -7.87
C PHE A 460 13.78 -4.34 -7.53
N GLU A 461 14.27 -5.21 -8.42
CA GLU A 461 14.35 -6.65 -8.18
C GLU A 461 15.68 -7.01 -7.51
N ASP A 462 15.62 -7.34 -6.23
CA ASP A 462 16.72 -7.85 -5.42
C ASP A 462 16.94 -9.36 -5.63
N GLU A 463 17.95 -9.97 -5.00
CA GLU A 463 18.06 -11.43 -4.95
C GLU A 463 17.05 -12.05 -3.97
N LEU A 464 16.71 -11.32 -2.90
CA LEU A 464 15.88 -11.82 -1.78
C LEU A 464 14.41 -11.38 -1.88
N PHE A 465 14.10 -10.30 -2.59
CA PHE A 465 12.74 -9.74 -2.69
C PHE A 465 12.61 -8.84 -3.92
N THR A 466 11.39 -8.36 -4.16
CA THR A 466 11.13 -7.28 -5.10
C THR A 466 10.68 -6.05 -4.32
N LYS A 467 11.33 -4.91 -4.53
CA LYS A 467 11.00 -3.66 -3.84
C LYS A 467 10.19 -2.74 -4.76
N ILE A 468 9.06 -2.23 -4.27
CA ILE A 468 8.17 -1.32 -4.99
C ILE A 468 8.18 0.01 -4.24
N TYR A 469 8.60 1.08 -4.91
CA TYR A 469 8.67 2.42 -4.33
C TYR A 469 7.42 3.22 -4.68
N VAL A 470 6.70 3.67 -3.67
CA VAL A 470 5.49 4.49 -3.81
C VAL A 470 5.57 5.76 -2.95
N ASP A 471 5.15 6.88 -3.53
CA ASP A 471 4.96 8.17 -2.85
C ASP A 471 3.47 8.35 -2.62
N VAL A 472 3.06 8.35 -1.36
CA VAL A 472 1.66 8.34 -0.96
C VAL A 472 1.15 9.74 -0.61
N ARG A 473 1.98 10.79 -0.79
CA ARG A 473 1.58 12.16 -0.52
C ARG A 473 0.60 12.64 -1.58
N ALA A 474 -0.53 13.21 -1.12
CA ALA A 474 -1.45 13.89 -2.04
C ALA A 474 -0.92 15.22 -2.55
N PHE A 475 -0.07 15.88 -1.78
CA PHE A 475 0.53 17.15 -2.17
C PHE A 475 1.89 17.36 -1.49
N GLU A 476 2.71 18.18 -2.14
CA GLU A 476 3.92 18.76 -1.57
C GLU A 476 3.68 20.26 -1.27
N ALA A 477 4.27 20.77 -0.20
CA ALA A 477 4.37 22.21 0.03
C ALA A 477 5.55 22.74 -0.79
N GLU A 478 5.30 23.54 -1.82
CA GLU A 478 6.38 24.16 -2.62
C GLU A 478 6.96 25.39 -1.91
N GLU A 479 6.11 26.16 -1.24
CA GLU A 479 6.49 27.38 -0.52
C GLU A 479 5.70 27.44 0.80
N LEU A 480 6.39 27.77 1.89
CA LEU A 480 5.78 28.03 3.19
C LEU A 480 6.43 29.27 3.81
N GLN A 481 5.64 30.29 4.10
CA GLN A 481 6.09 31.54 4.72
C GLN A 481 5.20 31.88 5.91
N ILE A 482 5.83 32.31 7.00
CA ILE A 482 5.14 32.82 8.19
C ILE A 482 5.48 34.29 8.34
N VAL A 483 4.47 35.16 8.41
CA VAL A 483 4.67 36.58 8.67
C VAL A 483 4.36 36.84 10.14
N ILE A 484 5.34 37.30 10.91
CA ILE A 484 5.23 37.60 12.35
C ILE A 484 5.67 39.05 12.55
N ASP A 485 4.78 39.92 13.03
CA ASP A 485 5.09 41.34 13.24
C ASP A 485 5.81 41.98 12.03
N GLU A 486 5.24 41.79 10.85
CA GLU A 486 5.75 42.22 9.53
C GLU A 486 7.05 41.55 9.04
N LYS A 487 7.70 40.72 9.87
CA LYS A 487 8.88 39.95 9.48
C LYS A 487 8.47 38.64 8.82
N VAL A 488 9.09 38.33 7.68
CA VAL A 488 8.83 37.09 6.93
C VAL A 488 9.85 36.03 7.34
N LEU A 489 9.35 34.88 7.77
CA LEU A 489 10.09 33.65 7.99
C LEU A 489 9.77 32.68 6.86
N GLU A 490 10.75 32.37 6.03
CA GLU A 490 10.62 31.36 4.97
C GLU A 490 11.03 29.99 5.51
N ILE A 491 10.19 28.98 5.27
CA ILE A 491 10.43 27.60 5.68
C ILE A 491 10.83 26.80 4.44
N SER A 492 12.12 26.44 4.36
CA SER A 492 12.63 25.58 3.31
C SER A 492 12.05 24.16 3.44
N GLN A 493 11.43 23.70 2.37
CA GLN A 493 10.86 22.36 2.22
C GLN A 493 11.86 21.36 1.64
N LYS A 494 13.02 21.85 1.17
CA LYS A 494 14.06 20.98 0.61
C LYS A 494 14.88 20.40 1.75
N ILE A 495 15.04 19.08 1.74
CA ILE A 495 15.94 18.39 2.65
C ILE A 495 17.35 18.97 2.45
N GLY A 496 17.87 19.64 3.47
CA GLY A 496 19.15 20.33 3.43
C GLY A 496 20.04 19.99 4.62
N ASN A 497 21.17 20.68 4.72
CA ASN A 497 22.14 20.43 5.79
C ASN A 497 21.57 20.87 7.14
N CYS A 498 21.85 20.07 8.18
CA CYS A 498 21.54 20.47 9.55
C CYS A 498 22.57 21.47 10.09
N SER A 499 22.11 22.48 10.82
CA SER A 499 22.93 23.44 11.56
C SER A 499 22.54 23.46 13.04
N PHE A 500 23.45 23.91 13.91
CA PHE A 500 23.17 24.10 15.34
C PHE A 500 23.06 25.58 15.65
N LYS A 501 21.93 26.01 16.23
CA LYS A 501 21.71 27.39 16.67
C LYS A 501 21.82 27.49 18.19
N THR A 502 22.53 28.51 18.67
CA THR A 502 22.76 28.79 20.10
C THR A 502 21.81 29.86 20.60
N PHE A 503 21.30 29.69 21.81
CA PHE A 503 20.48 30.65 22.53
C PHE A 503 21.08 30.94 23.90
N GLU A 504 21.35 32.22 24.16
CA GLU A 504 21.81 32.71 25.46
C GLU A 504 20.60 33.01 26.35
N GLN A 505 20.74 32.79 27.66
CA GLN A 505 19.69 33.07 28.66
C GLN A 505 18.34 32.43 28.30
N THR A 506 18.37 31.21 27.78
CA THR A 506 17.16 30.41 27.53
C THR A 506 17.37 29.04 28.14
N PHE A 507 16.28 28.41 28.56
CA PHE A 507 16.30 27.03 28.99
C PHE A 507 15.32 26.18 28.19
N LEU A 508 15.55 24.87 28.26
CA LEU A 508 14.65 23.88 27.69
C LEU A 508 13.65 23.46 28.75
N ASP A 509 12.36 23.47 28.42
CA ASP A 509 11.32 22.93 29.30
C ASP A 509 11.75 21.55 29.82
N PRO A 510 11.97 21.41 31.14
CA PRO A 510 12.26 20.13 31.71
C PRO A 510 11.04 19.23 31.51
N HIS A 511 9.82 19.64 31.83
CA HIS A 511 8.63 18.76 31.80
C HIS A 511 8.31 18.18 30.42
N PHE A 512 8.82 18.78 29.34
CA PHE A 512 8.85 18.17 28.00
C PHE A 512 9.96 17.09 27.88
N PHE A 513 9.97 16.15 28.83
CA PHE A 513 10.93 15.07 28.96
C PHE A 513 10.51 13.84 28.15
N ILE A 514 11.23 13.58 27.06
CA ILE A 514 11.56 12.20 26.68
C ILE A 514 13.07 12.17 26.55
N ARG A 515 13.75 11.58 27.55
CA ARG A 515 15.19 11.30 27.38
C ARG A 515 15.29 10.32 26.23
N ILE A 516 16.22 10.54 25.31
CA ILE A 516 16.65 9.47 24.40
C ILE A 516 17.16 8.37 25.33
N GLN A 517 16.40 7.28 25.51
CA GLN A 517 16.61 6.33 26.61
C GLN A 517 18.03 5.73 26.58
N LYS A 518 18.60 5.62 25.37
CA LYS A 518 19.98 5.21 25.06
C LYS A 518 21.07 6.15 25.62
N TYR A 519 20.77 7.42 25.89
CA TYR A 519 21.77 8.44 26.26
C TYR A 519 21.38 9.24 27.51
N LYS A 520 21.58 8.66 28.71
CA LYS A 520 21.26 9.27 30.01
C LYS A 520 22.39 10.10 30.63
N GLU A 521 23.54 10.18 29.98
CA GLU A 521 24.77 10.79 30.50
C GLU A 521 25.02 12.21 29.96
N PHE A 522 25.96 12.92 30.58
CA PHE A 522 26.47 14.19 30.10
C PHE A 522 27.62 13.95 29.12
N TYR A 523 27.67 14.74 28.04
CA TYR A 523 28.68 14.64 26.99
C TYR A 523 29.46 15.94 26.83
N ASP A 524 30.66 15.86 26.28
CA ASP A 524 31.29 17.03 25.68
C ASP A 524 30.56 17.45 24.39
N GLU A 525 30.80 18.67 23.92
CA GLU A 525 30.07 19.26 22.79
C GLU A 525 30.19 18.44 21.50
N LYS A 526 31.38 17.90 21.21
CA LYS A 526 31.64 17.15 19.98
C LYS A 526 30.88 15.83 20.00
N THR A 527 30.94 15.11 21.12
CA THR A 527 30.23 13.85 21.31
C THR A 527 28.72 14.05 21.29
N ALA A 528 28.21 15.11 21.94
CA ALA A 528 26.79 15.46 21.91
C ALA A 528 26.30 15.68 20.46
N ARG A 529 27.02 16.49 19.67
CA ARG A 529 26.66 16.75 18.27
C ARG A 529 26.70 15.50 17.40
N SER A 530 27.71 14.65 17.56
CA SER A 530 27.80 13.39 16.81
C SER A 530 26.61 12.48 17.09
N LYS A 531 26.23 12.33 18.36
CA LYS A 531 25.05 11.54 18.77
C LYS A 531 23.75 12.14 18.24
N CYS A 532 23.66 13.47 18.13
CA CYS A 532 22.50 14.13 17.51
C CYS A 532 22.38 13.90 16.02
N ILE A 533 23.51 13.72 15.35
CA ILE A 533 23.53 13.37 13.94
C ILE A 533 23.08 11.91 13.79
N GLU A 534 23.63 11.00 14.61
CA GLU A 534 23.28 9.57 14.65
C GLU A 534 21.77 9.34 14.88
N VAL A 535 21.16 10.03 15.83
CA VAL A 535 19.73 9.86 16.15
C VAL A 535 18.80 10.43 15.07
N GLY A 536 19.32 11.26 14.15
CA GLY A 536 18.53 11.80 13.05
C GLY A 536 17.37 12.72 13.46
N GLN A 537 17.26 13.13 14.74
CA GLN A 537 16.21 14.01 15.25
C GLN A 537 16.78 15.32 15.80
N ILE A 538 15.90 16.21 16.29
CA ILE A 538 16.31 17.37 17.06
C ILE A 538 16.98 16.90 18.33
N CYS A 539 18.15 17.45 18.55
CA CYS A 539 18.69 17.52 19.88
C CYS A 539 18.61 18.93 20.37
N ALA A 540 18.21 19.07 21.63
CA ALA A 540 18.59 20.23 22.39
C ALA A 540 19.51 19.87 23.56
N GLY A 541 20.49 20.74 23.75
CA GLY A 541 21.58 20.55 24.69
C GLY A 541 21.58 21.63 25.77
N ILE A 542 21.49 21.26 27.05
CA ILE A 542 21.71 22.20 28.15
C ILE A 542 23.20 22.26 28.45
N VAL A 543 23.78 23.46 28.44
CA VAL A 543 25.15 23.70 28.89
C VAL A 543 25.14 23.92 30.40
N ARG A 544 25.76 23.02 31.16
CA ARG A 544 26.11 23.27 32.57
C ARG A 544 27.59 23.60 32.69
N LEU A 545 27.93 24.69 33.37
CA LEU A 545 29.31 24.99 33.74
C LEU A 545 29.76 24.09 34.90
N ARG A 546 30.89 23.40 34.73
CA ARG A 546 31.63 22.76 35.83
C ARG A 546 32.34 23.85 36.64
N ASN A 547 32.53 23.59 37.93
CA ASN A 547 33.32 24.46 38.83
C ASN A 547 34.77 24.73 38.35
N ALA A 548 35.28 23.94 37.39
CA ALA A 548 36.59 24.09 36.76
C ALA A 548 36.54 24.69 35.32
N GLY A 549 35.42 25.27 34.89
CA GLY A 549 35.27 25.95 33.58
C GLY A 549 34.90 25.05 32.39
N GLY A 550 34.61 23.76 32.61
CA GLY A 550 34.14 22.83 31.55
C GLY A 550 32.63 22.95 31.27
N LYS A 551 32.19 22.67 30.05
CA LYS A 551 30.76 22.64 29.65
C LYS A 551 30.29 21.20 29.46
N ASP A 552 29.26 20.80 30.20
CA ASP A 552 28.61 19.49 30.04
C ASP A 552 27.29 19.63 29.31
N TRP A 553 27.04 18.74 28.34
CA TRP A 553 25.87 18.73 27.47
C TRP A 553 24.93 17.59 27.81
N MET A 554 23.65 17.90 27.92
CA MET A 554 22.59 16.91 28.14
C MET A 554 21.59 16.92 27.00
N MET A 555 21.38 15.74 26.39
CA MET A 555 20.63 15.57 25.15
C MET A 555 19.11 15.42 25.38
N ARG A 556 18.31 16.02 24.50
CA ARG A 556 16.84 16.01 24.52
C ARG A 556 16.25 15.92 23.13
N GLU A 557 15.21 15.14 22.96
CA GLU A 557 14.59 14.85 21.65
C GLU A 557 13.63 15.96 21.17
N LYS A 558 12.90 16.59 22.09
CA LYS A 558 12.03 17.73 21.82
C LYS A 558 12.43 18.91 22.69
N ALA A 559 12.33 20.11 22.13
CA ALA A 559 12.86 21.33 22.73
C ALA A 559 11.83 22.47 22.67
N VAL A 560 11.44 22.96 23.84
CA VAL A 560 10.67 24.19 24.01
C VAL A 560 11.61 25.18 24.67
N LEU A 561 11.85 26.32 24.02
CA LEU A 561 12.62 27.41 24.62
C LEU A 561 11.73 28.18 25.59
N LEU A 562 12.27 28.41 26.79
CA LEU A 562 11.63 29.15 27.86
C LEU A 562 12.51 30.31 28.30
N THR A 563 11.88 31.39 28.75
CA THR A 563 12.59 32.54 29.32
C THR A 563 12.93 32.30 30.79
N PRO A 564 14.10 32.75 31.29
CA PRO A 564 14.73 32.33 32.56
C PRO A 564 13.85 32.38 33.82
N ASP A 565 12.87 33.27 33.85
CA ASP A 565 12.04 33.54 35.02
C ASP A 565 11.12 32.35 35.40
N ASP A 566 10.79 31.46 34.47
CA ASP A 566 9.87 30.34 34.72
C ASP A 566 10.50 29.21 35.56
N PHE A 567 11.83 29.09 35.59
CA PHE A 567 12.50 28.11 36.43
C PHE A 567 12.95 28.75 37.75
N ARG A 568 12.12 28.59 38.77
CA ARG A 568 12.52 28.74 40.18
C ARG A 568 13.61 27.70 40.50
N PHE A 569 14.85 27.98 40.09
CA PHE A 569 16.00 27.42 40.77
C PHE A 569 15.86 27.85 42.23
N LYS A 570 15.66 26.88 43.13
CA LYS A 570 15.60 27.14 44.58
C LYS A 570 16.82 27.90 45.09
N ASP A 571 17.93 27.88 44.33
CA ASP A 571 19.25 28.40 44.70
C ASP A 571 19.89 29.32 43.65
N SER A 572 19.12 30.16 42.94
CA SER A 572 19.54 31.11 41.86
C SER A 572 19.71 30.52 40.44
N VAL A 573 19.27 31.28 39.43
CA VAL A 573 19.48 30.98 38.01
C VAL A 573 20.99 31.05 37.74
N PRO A 574 21.63 30.00 37.19
CA PRO A 574 23.05 30.09 36.82
C PRO A 574 23.31 31.30 35.91
N ASP A 575 24.36 32.08 36.22
CA ASP A 575 24.71 33.32 35.50
C ASP A 575 24.94 33.12 33.99
N PHE A 576 25.13 31.88 33.53
CA PHE A 576 25.29 31.53 32.12
C PHE A 576 24.58 30.21 31.77
N LEU A 577 23.36 30.34 31.23
CA LEU A 577 22.60 29.24 30.62
C LEU A 577 22.60 29.39 29.10
N GLN A 578 22.98 28.31 28.41
CA GLN A 578 23.01 28.24 26.96
C GLN A 578 22.28 26.97 26.49
N SER A 579 21.36 27.14 25.55
CA SER A 579 20.68 26.04 24.86
C SER A 579 21.14 25.99 23.39
N GLN A 580 21.49 24.81 22.87
CA GLN A 580 21.67 24.62 21.42
C GLN A 580 20.58 23.74 20.86
N VAL A 581 20.08 24.07 19.66
CA VAL A 581 19.07 23.29 18.94
C VAL A 581 19.61 22.96 17.55
N LYS A 582 19.50 21.69 17.15
CA LYS A 582 19.76 21.24 15.77
C LYS A 582 18.56 21.58 14.88
N ILE A 583 18.80 22.31 13.80
CA ILE A 583 17.80 22.71 12.80
C ILE A 583 18.22 22.07 11.48
N CYS A 584 17.34 21.26 10.88
CA CYS A 584 17.57 20.65 9.56
C CYS A 584 16.56 21.23 8.57
N GLU A 585 17.00 21.62 7.38
CA GLU A 585 16.05 22.08 6.35
C GLU A 585 15.23 20.89 5.82
N GLY A 586 13.94 21.10 5.55
CA GLY A 586 13.06 20.14 4.87
C GLY A 586 12.74 18.82 5.59
N GLN A 587 12.96 18.70 6.90
CA GLN A 587 12.42 17.57 7.66
C GLN A 587 11.01 17.93 8.15
N MET A 588 10.02 17.03 8.07
CA MET A 588 8.62 17.39 8.41
C MET A 588 8.30 17.38 9.93
N PHE A 589 9.29 17.13 10.80
CA PHE A 589 9.05 17.03 12.25
C PHE A 589 10.05 17.84 13.07
N ASN A 590 9.54 18.96 13.59
CA ASN A 590 10.03 19.87 14.62
C ASN A 590 11.09 20.98 14.27
N VAL A 591 10.71 22.22 14.63
CA VAL A 591 11.42 23.53 14.73
C VAL A 591 12.16 24.06 13.48
N PHE A 592 11.44 24.73 12.58
CA PHE A 592 11.98 25.10 11.26
C PHE A 592 12.30 26.59 11.05
N PRO A 593 11.60 27.55 11.67
CA PRO A 593 12.23 28.86 11.86
C PRO A 593 11.96 29.46 13.24
N LEU A 594 12.90 30.29 13.69
CA LEU A 594 12.84 30.96 14.98
C LEU A 594 13.17 32.44 14.83
N LEU A 595 12.33 33.29 15.42
CA LEU A 595 12.51 34.74 15.46
C LEU A 595 12.69 35.22 16.91
N SER A 596 13.86 35.78 17.23
CA SER A 596 14.24 36.04 18.62
C SER A 596 13.70 37.34 19.23
N SER A 597 12.98 38.18 18.47
CA SER A 597 12.38 39.42 19.01
C SER A 597 11.35 40.01 18.05
N VAL A 598 10.11 40.13 18.50
CA VAL A 598 9.00 40.85 17.85
C VAL A 598 8.26 41.73 18.86
N LYS A 599 7.64 42.81 18.38
CA LYS A 599 6.88 43.76 19.20
C LYS A 599 5.43 43.35 19.41
N ASN A 600 4.89 42.58 18.47
CA ASN A 600 3.50 42.13 18.50
C ASN A 600 3.42 40.61 18.41
N SER A 601 2.48 40.05 19.15
CA SER A 601 2.16 38.64 19.21
C SER A 601 1.13 38.27 18.13
N SER A 602 1.42 38.62 16.87
CA SER A 602 0.51 38.38 15.74
C SER A 602 1.22 37.70 14.59
N TYR A 603 0.55 36.75 13.95
CA TYR A 603 1.12 36.05 12.80
C TYR A 603 0.08 35.66 11.75
N LYS A 604 0.56 35.38 10.54
CA LYS A 604 -0.21 34.72 9.48
C LYS A 604 0.65 33.78 8.65
N SER A 605 0.03 32.75 8.10
CA SER A 605 0.69 31.71 7.31
C SER A 605 0.32 31.84 5.83
N ARG A 606 1.32 31.72 4.95
CA ARG A 606 1.18 31.64 3.50
C ARG A 606 1.75 30.33 3.03
N MET A 607 1.01 29.60 2.21
CA MET A 607 1.50 28.34 1.67
C MET A 607 1.10 28.16 0.22
N ARG A 608 2.01 27.57 -0.58
CA ARG A 608 1.73 27.04 -1.91
C ARG A 608 1.84 25.53 -1.88
N LEU A 609 0.76 24.86 -2.26
CA LEU A 609 0.64 23.42 -2.37
C LEU A 609 0.64 22.99 -3.82
N LYS A 610 1.36 21.92 -4.13
CA LYS A 610 1.31 21.25 -5.43
C LYS A 610 0.78 19.84 -5.24
N PHE A 611 -0.36 19.56 -5.85
CA PHE A 611 -1.05 18.28 -5.71
C PHE A 611 -0.47 17.24 -6.67
N HIS A 612 -0.30 16.01 -6.20
CA HIS A 612 0.13 14.86 -6.99
C HIS A 612 -1.06 14.08 -7.54
N HIS A 613 -2.18 14.08 -6.83
CA HIS A 613 -3.43 13.44 -7.23
C HIS A 613 -4.65 14.17 -6.64
N ALA A 614 -5.84 13.73 -7.00
CA ALA A 614 -7.08 14.26 -6.43
C ALA A 614 -7.20 13.85 -4.96
N ILE A 615 -7.80 14.71 -4.15
CA ILE A 615 -8.25 14.42 -2.78
C ILE A 615 -9.77 14.34 -2.76
N GLU A 616 -10.31 13.61 -1.78
CA GLU A 616 -11.77 13.46 -1.60
C GLU A 616 -12.31 14.25 -0.41
N THR A 617 -11.44 14.89 0.35
CA THR A 617 -11.78 15.58 1.58
C THR A 617 -11.37 17.04 1.53
N SER A 618 -12.12 17.87 2.25
CA SER A 618 -11.74 19.28 2.42
C SER A 618 -10.57 19.39 3.38
N LEU A 619 -9.64 20.28 3.05
CA LEU A 619 -8.48 20.58 3.86
C LEU A 619 -8.74 21.79 4.74
N ILE A 620 -8.25 21.72 5.98
CA ILE A 620 -8.41 22.75 7.00
C ILE A 620 -7.02 23.02 7.57
N TYR A 621 -6.61 24.28 7.50
CA TYR A 621 -5.45 24.75 8.24
C TYR A 621 -5.83 24.85 9.71
N ARG A 622 -5.02 24.29 10.60
CA ARG A 622 -5.18 24.37 12.04
C ARG A 622 -3.88 24.79 12.69
N ASP A 623 -3.95 25.58 13.73
CA ASP A 623 -2.80 25.78 14.61
C ASP A 623 -3.17 25.74 16.09
N VAL A 624 -2.15 25.38 16.89
CA VAL A 624 -2.21 25.31 18.35
C VAL A 624 -1.07 26.14 18.90
N VAL A 625 -1.39 27.01 19.86
CA VAL A 625 -0.42 27.91 20.48
C VAL A 625 0.01 27.39 21.84
N VAL A 626 1.32 27.32 22.04
CA VAL A 626 1.99 27.05 23.31
C VAL A 626 2.74 28.32 23.71
N PHE A 627 2.53 28.78 24.94
CA PHE A 627 3.19 29.95 25.50
C PHE A 627 4.02 29.51 26.70
N GLU A 628 5.33 29.80 26.67
CA GLU A 628 6.28 29.38 27.71
C GLU A 628 6.11 27.90 28.11
N GLY A 629 6.01 27.02 27.10
CA GLY A 629 5.89 25.57 27.30
C GLY A 629 4.53 25.08 27.74
N LYS A 630 3.60 25.99 28.07
CA LYS A 630 2.23 25.65 28.44
C LYS A 630 1.28 25.74 27.25
N PRO A 631 0.49 24.70 26.94
CA PRO A 631 -0.58 24.80 25.97
C PRO A 631 -1.57 25.87 26.40
N THR A 632 -1.86 26.83 25.52
CA THR A 632 -2.80 27.92 25.82
C THR A 632 -4.26 27.48 25.63
N GLY A 633 -4.51 26.37 24.92
CA GLY A 633 -5.83 25.98 24.46
C GLY A 633 -6.37 26.83 23.30
N ILE A 634 -5.65 27.89 22.89
CA ILE A 634 -5.99 28.72 21.74
C ILE A 634 -5.73 27.91 20.46
N THR A 635 -6.76 27.79 19.65
CA THR A 635 -6.71 27.14 18.34
C THR A 635 -7.28 28.05 17.27
N HIS A 636 -6.59 28.15 16.14
CA HIS A 636 -7.10 28.81 14.94
C HIS A 636 -7.45 27.74 13.91
N GLU A 637 -8.66 27.78 13.35
CA GLU A 637 -9.04 26.95 12.20
C GLU A 637 -9.35 27.85 11.00
N TYR A 638 -8.78 27.52 9.86
CA TYR A 638 -8.97 28.23 8.61
C TYR A 638 -9.30 27.22 7.50
N PRO A 639 -10.58 27.06 7.10
CA PRO A 639 -10.96 26.17 6.02
C PRO A 639 -10.31 26.62 4.71
N LEU A 640 -9.59 25.73 4.04
CA LEU A 640 -9.01 26.04 2.75
C LEU A 640 -10.14 26.09 1.73
N LYS A 641 -10.27 27.20 0.99
CA LYS A 641 -11.26 27.38 -0.11
C LYS A 641 -10.87 26.57 -1.35
N LEU A 642 -10.60 25.29 -1.15
CA LEU A 642 -10.18 24.32 -2.14
C LEU A 642 -11.29 23.29 -2.30
N LYS A 643 -11.86 23.19 -3.50
CA LYS A 643 -12.81 22.12 -3.81
C LYS A 643 -12.03 20.85 -4.16
N PRO A 644 -12.32 19.70 -3.51
CA PRO A 644 -11.64 18.43 -3.78
C PRO A 644 -11.63 18.05 -5.27
N GLU A 645 -12.75 18.25 -5.97
CA GLU A 645 -12.91 18.00 -7.42
C GLU A 645 -11.94 18.76 -8.33
N ASN A 646 -11.35 19.86 -7.85
CA ASN A 646 -10.37 20.65 -8.61
C ASN A 646 -8.93 20.17 -8.41
N THR A 647 -8.68 19.37 -7.37
CA THR A 647 -7.36 18.81 -7.11
C THR A 647 -7.07 17.73 -8.14
N LYS A 648 -5.97 17.88 -8.85
CA LYS A 648 -5.46 16.92 -9.83
C LYS A 648 -3.96 17.02 -9.85
N LYS A 649 -3.31 16.08 -10.53
CA LYS A 649 -1.86 16.10 -10.70
C LYS A 649 -1.37 17.46 -11.21
N ASP A 650 -0.33 17.97 -10.57
CA ASP A 650 0.32 19.26 -10.80
C ASP A 650 -0.58 20.50 -10.58
N PHE A 651 -1.74 20.33 -9.93
CA PHE A 651 -2.58 21.46 -9.52
C PHE A 651 -1.89 22.27 -8.42
N LEU A 652 -1.79 23.58 -8.62
CA LEU A 652 -1.19 24.50 -7.66
C LEU A 652 -2.29 25.26 -6.92
N PHE A 653 -2.22 25.24 -5.59
CA PHE A 653 -3.11 25.97 -4.71
C PHE A 653 -2.28 26.87 -3.80
N SER A 654 -2.69 28.12 -3.62
CA SER A 654 -2.06 29.03 -2.66
C SER A 654 -3.10 29.63 -1.74
N PHE A 655 -2.77 29.74 -0.46
CA PHE A 655 -3.61 30.42 0.51
C PHE A 655 -2.79 31.28 1.46
N GLU A 656 -3.45 32.27 2.05
CA GLU A 656 -2.95 33.11 3.13
C GLU A 656 -4.03 33.12 4.22
N THR A 657 -3.64 32.81 5.46
CA THR A 657 -4.56 32.92 6.61
C THR A 657 -4.81 34.38 6.95
N GLU A 658 -5.90 34.65 7.65
CA GLU A 658 -6.08 35.95 8.30
C GLU A 658 -4.99 36.17 9.37
N ASN A 659 -4.78 37.43 9.75
CA ASN A 659 -3.85 37.77 10.82
C ASN A 659 -4.43 37.27 12.15
N PHE A 660 -3.68 36.42 12.84
CA PHE A 660 -4.09 35.84 14.10
C PHE A 660 -3.39 36.57 15.25
N ASP A 661 -4.16 37.37 15.99
CA ASP A 661 -3.67 38.19 17.10
C ASP A 661 -3.77 37.42 18.41
N LEU A 662 -2.62 37.16 19.03
CA LEU A 662 -2.53 36.56 20.36
C LEU A 662 -2.48 37.64 21.45
N PRO A 663 -2.83 37.30 22.69
CA PRO A 663 -2.59 38.19 23.83
C PRO A 663 -1.13 38.65 23.88
N LYS A 664 -0.93 39.96 24.08
CA LYS A 664 0.40 40.59 24.09
C LYS A 664 1.09 40.39 25.43
N TYR A 665 1.75 39.25 25.59
CA TYR A 665 2.62 38.95 26.73
C TYR A 665 4.06 38.82 26.26
N SER A 666 5.01 39.24 27.10
CA SER A 666 6.42 38.99 26.81
C SER A 666 6.78 37.55 27.13
N GLY A 667 7.50 36.90 26.23
CA GLY A 667 7.89 35.49 26.36
C GLY A 667 7.95 34.74 25.04
N TRP A 668 8.23 33.43 25.13
CA TRP A 668 8.30 32.52 23.99
C TRP A 668 6.92 31.98 23.60
N TYR A 669 6.58 32.17 22.33
CA TYR A 669 5.44 31.56 21.67
C TYR A 669 5.91 30.48 20.72
N ILE A 670 5.23 29.35 20.75
CA ILE A 670 5.41 28.23 19.82
C ILE A 670 4.05 27.97 19.17
N VAL A 671 4.04 28.00 17.85
CA VAL A 671 2.86 27.68 17.06
C VAL A 671 3.11 26.35 16.37
N ARG A 672 2.23 25.39 16.61
CA ARG A 672 2.18 24.12 15.88
C ARG A 672 1.05 24.21 14.88
N ALA A 673 1.39 24.31 13.61
CA ALA A 673 0.43 24.45 12.52
C ALA A 673 0.40 23.17 11.69
N MET A 674 -0.75 22.90 11.08
CA MET A 674 -0.97 21.70 10.29
C MET A 674 -2.04 21.92 9.23
N ILE A 675 -1.91 21.21 8.12
CA ILE A 675 -3.03 20.91 7.23
C ILE A 675 -3.59 19.57 7.65
N SER A 676 -4.89 19.57 7.93
CA SER A 676 -5.62 18.38 8.31
C SER A 676 -6.96 18.32 7.60
N ASP A 677 -7.59 17.15 7.58
CA ASP A 677 -8.93 17.02 7.03
C ASP A 677 -10.01 17.25 8.09
N ARG A 678 -11.27 17.02 7.73
CA ARG A 678 -12.43 17.06 8.63
C ARG A 678 -12.39 16.05 9.78
N PHE A 679 -11.60 14.99 9.67
CA PHE A 679 -11.38 14.02 10.75
C PHE A 679 -10.20 14.41 11.63
N GLU A 680 -9.59 15.59 11.41
CA GLU A 680 -8.33 16.02 12.03
C GLU A 680 -7.14 15.11 11.70
N GLN A 681 -7.25 14.32 10.63
CA GLN A 681 -6.12 13.57 10.14
C GLN A 681 -5.09 14.55 9.58
N ILE A 682 -3.86 14.48 10.07
CA ILE A 682 -2.77 15.39 9.67
C ILE A 682 -2.21 14.91 8.33
N TRP A 683 -2.23 15.79 7.33
CA TRP A 683 -1.64 15.59 6.00
C TRP A 683 -0.26 16.25 5.91
N TYR A 684 -0.09 17.37 6.61
CA TYR A 684 1.15 18.13 6.62
C TYR A 684 1.24 18.89 7.94
N GLU A 685 2.39 18.91 8.62
CA GLU A 685 2.58 19.63 9.89
C GLU A 685 3.88 20.41 9.90
N TRP A 686 3.89 21.53 10.63
CA TRP A 686 5.08 22.32 10.87
C TRP A 686 4.98 23.08 12.20
N SER A 687 6.10 23.63 12.64
CA SER A 687 6.13 24.48 13.82
C SER A 687 7.12 25.61 13.66
N PHE A 688 6.80 26.74 14.28
CA PHE A 688 7.67 27.90 14.35
C PHE A 688 7.60 28.51 15.75
N GLN A 689 8.63 29.26 16.09
CA GLN A 689 8.79 29.84 17.42
C GLN A 689 9.17 31.32 17.30
N PHE A 690 8.64 32.15 18.18
CA PHE A 690 9.02 33.56 18.24
C PHE A 690 8.96 34.11 19.66
N HIS A 691 9.82 35.08 19.94
CA HIS A 691 9.87 35.75 21.23
C HIS A 691 9.24 37.14 21.13
N VAL A 692 8.35 37.48 22.05
CA VAL A 692 7.76 38.82 22.16
C VAL A 692 8.49 39.58 23.26
N ASP A 693 9.10 40.71 22.91
CA ASP A 693 9.75 41.61 23.87
C ASP A 693 8.82 42.80 24.16
N ASP A 694 8.23 42.84 25.36
CA ASP A 694 7.49 44.00 25.84
C ASP A 694 8.34 44.76 26.87
N GLU A 695 8.91 45.91 26.46
CA GLU A 695 9.75 46.79 27.29
C GLU A 695 9.01 47.41 28.51
N SER A 696 7.72 47.11 28.70
CA SER A 696 6.94 47.63 29.82
C SER A 696 7.25 46.90 31.14
N THR A 697 7.61 47.64 32.20
CA THR A 697 7.86 47.10 33.56
C THR A 697 6.63 46.45 34.22
N SER A 698 5.47 46.47 33.56
CA SER A 698 4.23 45.80 33.99
C SER A 698 4.06 44.38 33.46
N SER A 699 4.93 43.94 32.53
CA SER A 699 4.77 42.71 31.74
C SER A 699 4.97 41.43 32.55
N THR A 700 5.89 41.40 33.52
CA THR A 700 6.18 40.20 34.35
C THR A 700 4.97 39.78 35.20
N SER A 701 4.27 40.73 35.81
CA SER A 701 3.05 40.46 36.61
C SER A 701 1.90 39.94 35.75
N LYS A 702 1.72 40.51 34.55
CA LYS A 702 0.70 40.08 33.59
C LYS A 702 1.00 38.68 33.03
N ARG A 703 2.27 38.40 32.75
CA ARG A 703 2.76 37.09 32.31
C ARG A 703 2.51 36.00 33.36
N LEU A 704 2.94 36.23 34.61
CA LEU A 704 2.73 35.26 35.69
C LEU A 704 1.24 34.99 35.92
N GLY A 705 0.40 36.03 35.92
CA GLY A 705 -1.05 35.87 36.02
C GLY A 705 -1.66 35.06 34.87
N TYR A 706 -1.17 35.21 33.64
CA TYR A 706 -1.63 34.41 32.51
C TYR A 706 -1.25 32.93 32.64
N LEU A 707 -0.03 32.63 33.12
CA LEU A 707 0.40 31.26 33.37
C LEU A 707 -0.41 30.58 34.49
N GLU A 708 -0.77 31.32 35.54
CA GLU A 708 -1.66 30.84 36.60
C GLU A 708 -3.07 30.55 36.06
N VAL A 709 -3.63 31.43 35.23
CA VAL A 709 -4.94 31.22 34.59
C VAL A 709 -4.91 29.99 33.67
N ILE A 710 -3.84 29.79 32.89
CA ILE A 710 -3.68 28.58 32.07
C ILE A 710 -3.63 27.34 32.96
N ASP A 711 -2.85 27.36 34.05
CA ASP A 711 -2.77 26.23 34.98
C ASP A 711 -4.14 25.89 35.58
N GLU A 712 -4.90 26.90 36.03
CA GLU A 712 -6.26 26.72 36.53
C GLU A 712 -7.21 26.15 35.46
N MET A 713 -7.11 26.64 34.21
CA MET A 713 -7.91 26.12 33.10
C MET A 713 -7.57 24.67 32.78
N LEU A 714 -6.29 24.31 32.74
CA LEU A 714 -5.82 22.96 32.49
C LEU A 714 -6.23 22.00 33.62
N GLU A 715 -6.15 22.44 34.88
CA GLU A 715 -6.54 21.62 36.03
C GLU A 715 -8.06 21.39 36.07
N LYS A 716 -8.86 22.43 35.78
CA LYS A 716 -10.31 22.29 35.61
C LYS A 716 -10.68 21.33 34.47
N TYR A 717 -9.89 21.33 33.39
CA TYR A 717 -10.09 20.42 32.27
C TYR A 717 -9.78 18.95 32.62
N LYS A 718 -8.78 18.70 33.49
CA LYS A 718 -8.48 17.35 34.01
C LYS A 718 -9.62 16.79 34.86
N ASP A 719 -10.29 17.63 35.64
CA ASP A 719 -11.43 17.25 36.48
C ASP A 719 -12.73 17.06 35.69
N GLN A 720 -12.89 17.79 34.57
CA GLN A 720 -14.04 17.69 33.66
C GLN A 720 -13.95 16.53 32.66
N LYS A 721 -13.42 15.36 33.04
CA LYS A 721 -13.51 14.14 32.19
C LYS A 721 -14.98 13.86 31.87
N LEU A 722 -15.40 14.33 30.69
CA LEU A 722 -16.77 14.29 30.25
C LEU A 722 -17.12 12.87 29.82
N ASP A 723 -18.08 12.30 30.53
CA ASP A 723 -18.84 11.13 30.16
C ASP A 723 -19.84 11.49 29.02
N VAL A 724 -19.36 12.03 27.88
CA VAL A 724 -20.24 12.48 26.78
C VAL A 724 -20.83 11.28 26.03
N LYS A 725 -22.04 10.86 26.43
CA LYS A 725 -22.92 10.08 25.56
C LYS A 725 -23.65 11.02 24.60
N TRP A 726 -23.14 11.15 23.37
CA TRP A 726 -23.84 11.82 22.27
C TRP A 726 -25.20 11.16 22.05
N SER A 727 -26.26 11.96 21.97
CA SER A 727 -27.61 11.47 21.64
C SER A 727 -27.68 11.00 20.19
N SER A 728 -28.68 10.17 19.88
CA SER A 728 -28.88 9.65 18.51
C SER A 728 -29.24 10.75 17.50
N GLU A 729 -29.82 11.86 17.96
CA GLU A 729 -30.24 12.99 17.13
C GLU A 729 -29.07 13.91 16.76
N GLU A 730 -28.16 14.20 17.69
CA GLU A 730 -26.93 14.96 17.42
C GLU A 730 -26.05 14.22 16.41
N LYS A 731 -25.97 12.89 16.50
CA LYS A 731 -25.28 12.04 15.51
C LYS A 731 -25.93 12.11 14.13
N LEU A 732 -27.24 12.33 14.05
CA LEU A 732 -28.00 12.39 12.80
C LEU A 732 -27.89 13.77 12.13
N GLU A 733 -27.86 14.86 12.89
CA GLU A 733 -27.65 16.20 12.34
C GLU A 733 -26.24 16.38 11.78
N VAL A 734 -25.23 15.88 12.48
CA VAL A 734 -23.85 15.83 11.98
C VAL A 734 -23.79 15.03 10.66
N ARG A 735 -24.44 13.87 10.57
CA ARG A 735 -24.51 13.09 9.30
C ARG A 735 -25.14 13.86 8.14
N LYS A 736 -26.10 14.75 8.40
CA LYS A 736 -26.77 15.54 7.35
C LYS A 736 -25.93 16.72 6.89
N ALA A 737 -25.24 17.42 7.78
CA ALA A 737 -24.39 18.55 7.41
C ALA A 737 -23.20 18.10 6.53
N TYR A 738 -22.64 16.93 6.81
CA TYR A 738 -21.39 16.47 6.21
C TYR A 738 -21.53 15.70 4.88
N SER A 739 -22.70 15.18 4.54
CA SER A 739 -22.90 14.41 3.30
C SER A 739 -22.97 15.28 2.03
N HIS A 740 -23.09 16.59 2.17
CA HIS A 740 -23.32 17.51 1.04
C HIS A 740 -22.34 18.70 0.99
N GLY A 741 -21.26 18.69 1.78
CA GLY A 741 -20.30 19.80 1.80
C GLY A 741 -20.93 21.15 2.21
N GLY A 742 -21.97 21.13 3.05
CA GLY A 742 -22.60 22.34 3.57
C GLY A 742 -21.84 22.91 4.76
N ASP A 743 -21.72 24.24 4.80
CA ASP A 743 -21.18 24.96 5.96
C ASP A 743 -22.05 24.71 7.21
N LEU A 744 -21.41 24.45 8.34
CA LEU A 744 -22.04 24.37 9.66
C LEU A 744 -22.42 25.78 10.14
N VAL A 745 -23.66 25.97 10.59
CA VAL A 745 -24.11 27.16 11.36
C VAL A 745 -24.08 26.82 12.83
#